data_AF-I3ZZD4-F1
#
_entry.id   AF-I3ZZD4-F1
#
_cell.length_a   1.000
_cell.length_b   1.000
_cell.length_c   1.000
_cell.angle_alpha   90.00
_cell.angle_beta   90.00
_cell.angle_gamma   90.00
#
_symmetry.space_group_name_H-M   'P 1'
#
loop_
_entity.id
_entity.type
_entity.pdbx_description
1 polymer ?
#
loop_
_entity_poly.entity_id
_entity_poly.type
_entity_poly.pdbx_seq_one_letter_code
_entity_poly.pdbx_strand_id
1 'polypeptide(L)'
;MGENQKDNNLDIKEILAPFLRYWYVYIICVLIALFIVKMYTRYIVPQYNTYATVLIKTGDRNSGTGALSAIQEVNGIRSEGIDNELLLLRSKRLLKKVVEDLDLYTTLTNKGRVLETEVYGNEVPFKIITQPKDSTERFNLNFQLSYDNRNIYLSKDGLEKKYNYDVPIIFDFGSVTFKKKNKNIGNGTLSLNISDAQSVTDRLRGLLNANRYQNYQSAIIISMTSPQTEKATAIIDKLIDVFNEDAIDDKNTEARRTAAFVNERIKIINDELGGVEGDIESFKENNKIVDPALGASESLTEIKSLGKEILDLNTREEFLNIYKNQINNSSINDILPANVLSQNQELASYISEYNKIVIERNLQKQSGTNANPVIQTKADQLSLLKGAIINSIKKEATILNQQKKILNEKLSNYQTAFSKFPEQERILRSINRQQSIKENLYLLLLQKREENAIALAASADKAKLIDAPESTGPVNMNFSTYYLGALLAGIVLPIGIIYLITLLNTKIKSRKELSKLVGDYPILAELPSLKKGEANDVAGEDLSNLSESFRVLRTNLQFMLGGSSDGEGKTILVTSTIKGEGKTFVSINLAHILSQLKDKKTVIIGADIRNPQLQRYFHGTRKKIGLTEYLYDDSINIDEIIIKSHLDNKTSVILSGAIPPNPSELIMSKRLESLIQNLKKDFDFIIIDSAPLLLVSDTYHISKYADVSIIVVRSEFTDKQLLEHPLKAVEDHKIKHASFVLNDVNSRNSGYGYGYNYGYGYGYHSEKDKSWFKKLLKKLKGASND
;
A
#
# COMPACT_ATOMS: atom_id res chain seq x y z
N MET A 1 27.27 -5.45 58.99
CA MET A 1 26.85 -5.39 57.58
C MET A 1 27.39 -6.63 56.89
N GLY A 2 26.50 -7.56 56.58
CA GLY A 2 26.80 -8.84 55.95
C GLY A 2 25.47 -9.41 55.48
N GLU A 3 24.93 -8.85 54.40
CA GLU A 3 23.79 -9.41 53.69
C GLU A 3 24.24 -10.75 53.08
N ASN A 4 23.84 -11.85 53.71
CA ASN A 4 23.88 -13.16 53.07
C ASN A 4 22.89 -13.12 51.89
N GLN A 5 23.43 -12.97 50.68
CA GLN A 5 22.77 -13.29 49.44
C GLN A 5 22.25 -14.74 49.52
N LYS A 6 20.96 -14.92 49.81
CA LYS A 6 20.28 -16.20 49.57
C LYS A 6 20.12 -16.31 48.06
N ASP A 7 20.84 -17.27 47.46
CA ASP A 7 20.69 -17.69 46.09
C ASP A 7 19.21 -17.93 45.75
N ASN A 8 18.62 -16.97 45.04
CA ASN A 8 17.34 -17.13 44.36
C ASN A 8 17.57 -18.00 43.12
N ASN A 9 17.88 -19.28 43.32
CA ASN A 9 17.75 -20.25 42.25
C ASN A 9 16.25 -20.38 41.97
N LEU A 10 15.78 -19.63 40.96
CA LEU A 10 14.46 -19.76 40.39
C LEU A 10 14.30 -21.20 39.94
N ASP A 11 13.62 -22.01 40.74
CA ASP A 11 13.33 -23.39 40.41
C ASP A 11 12.33 -23.37 39.25
N ILE A 12 12.85 -23.42 38.02
CA ILE A 12 12.07 -23.35 36.77
C ILE A 12 10.93 -24.37 36.79
N LYS A 13 11.12 -25.50 37.49
CA LYS A 13 10.09 -26.52 37.68
C LYS A 13 8.91 -26.04 38.52
N GLU A 14 9.14 -25.18 39.53
CA GLU A 14 8.10 -24.61 40.39
C GLU A 14 7.23 -23.61 39.63
N ILE A 15 7.83 -22.83 38.72
CA ILE A 15 7.10 -21.92 37.83
C ILE A 15 6.29 -22.70 36.79
N LEU A 16 6.80 -23.83 36.29
CA LEU A 16 6.13 -24.63 35.25
C LEU A 16 5.04 -25.57 35.79
N ALA A 17 5.08 -25.95 37.07
CA ALA A 17 4.15 -26.91 37.66
C ALA A 17 2.66 -26.50 37.58
N PRO A 18 2.26 -25.24 37.84
CA PRO A 18 0.87 -24.79 37.68
C PRO A 18 0.41 -24.95 36.22
N PHE A 19 1.26 -24.60 35.26
CA PHE A 19 0.91 -24.68 33.83
C PHE A 19 0.73 -26.13 33.37
N LEU A 20 1.55 -27.07 33.86
CA LEU A 20 1.39 -28.50 33.59
C LEU A 20 0.14 -29.10 34.26
N ARG A 21 -0.25 -28.59 35.44
CA ARG A 21 -1.47 -29.04 36.15
C ARG A 21 -2.74 -28.76 35.35
N TYR A 22 -2.79 -27.62 34.66
CA TYR A 22 -3.95 -27.17 33.88
C TYR A 22 -3.83 -27.47 32.37
N TRP A 23 -3.07 -28.50 31.97
CA TRP A 23 -2.86 -28.85 30.55
C TRP A 23 -4.14 -28.98 29.72
N TYR A 24 -5.25 -29.42 30.33
CA TYR A 24 -6.57 -29.54 29.68
C TYR A 24 -7.17 -28.17 29.29
N VAL A 25 -6.85 -27.10 30.02
CA VAL A 25 -7.32 -25.74 29.72
C VAL A 25 -6.74 -25.25 28.39
N TYR A 26 -5.48 -25.57 28.10
CA TYR A 26 -4.85 -25.25 26.82
C TYR A 26 -5.57 -25.91 25.66
N ILE A 27 -5.91 -27.19 25.79
CA ILE A 27 -6.63 -27.92 24.74
C ILE A 27 -8.00 -27.30 24.50
N ILE A 28 -8.73 -26.98 25.57
CA ILE A 28 -10.04 -26.34 25.47
C ILE A 28 -9.93 -24.95 24.81
N CYS A 29 -8.98 -24.12 25.24
CA CYS A 29 -8.75 -22.78 24.67
C CYS A 29 -8.34 -22.85 23.19
N VAL A 30 -7.47 -23.78 22.81
CA VAL A 30 -7.10 -24.01 21.40
C VAL A 30 -8.31 -24.44 20.58
N LEU A 31 -9.13 -25.39 21.07
CA LEU A 31 -10.33 -25.81 20.36
C LEU A 31 -11.35 -24.68 20.19
N ILE A 32 -11.53 -23.84 21.21
CA ILE A 32 -12.40 -22.66 21.14
C ILE A 32 -11.84 -21.64 20.14
N ALA A 33 -10.55 -21.34 20.20
CA ALA A 33 -9.91 -20.39 19.28
C ALA A 33 -10.00 -20.86 17.82
N LEU A 34 -9.76 -22.15 17.57
CA LEU A 34 -9.92 -22.76 16.25
C LEU A 34 -11.38 -22.74 15.79
N PHE A 35 -12.33 -22.97 16.70
CA PHE A 35 -13.76 -22.90 16.39
C PHE A 35 -14.18 -21.47 16.03
N ILE A 36 -13.72 -20.46 16.78
CA ILE A 36 -13.96 -19.04 16.49
C ILE A 36 -13.38 -18.67 15.14
N VAL A 37 -12.13 -19.05 14.84
CA VAL A 37 -11.51 -18.78 13.53
C VAL A 37 -12.25 -19.51 12.42
N LYS A 38 -12.64 -20.77 12.61
CA LYS A 38 -13.43 -21.53 11.62
C LYS A 38 -14.77 -20.85 11.33
N MET A 39 -15.46 -20.36 12.37
CA MET A 39 -16.67 -19.56 12.20
C MET A 39 -16.37 -18.25 11.46
N TYR A 40 -15.36 -17.50 11.89
CA TYR A 40 -14.96 -16.24 11.26
C TYR A 40 -14.63 -16.41 9.78
N THR A 41 -13.77 -17.38 9.42
CA THR A 41 -13.41 -17.66 8.01
C THR A 41 -14.57 -18.16 7.18
N ARG A 42 -15.60 -18.77 7.80
CA ARG A 42 -16.82 -19.20 7.10
C ARG A 42 -17.73 -18.02 6.73
N TYR A 43 -17.62 -16.90 7.45
CA TYR A 43 -18.47 -15.72 7.27
C TYR A 43 -17.73 -14.50 6.70
N ILE A 44 -16.48 -14.64 6.26
CA ILE A 44 -15.79 -13.58 5.51
C ILE A 44 -16.22 -13.64 4.04
N VAL A 45 -16.60 -12.49 3.48
CA VAL A 45 -16.84 -12.37 2.03
C VAL A 45 -15.49 -12.48 1.29
N PRO A 46 -15.33 -13.43 0.34
CA PRO A 46 -14.11 -13.54 -0.44
C PRO A 46 -13.88 -12.28 -1.29
N GLN A 47 -12.65 -11.80 -1.32
CA GLN A 47 -12.21 -10.66 -2.12
C GLN A 47 -11.27 -11.18 -3.22
N TYR A 48 -11.60 -10.91 -4.47
CA TYR A 48 -10.82 -11.33 -5.62
C TYR A 48 -10.05 -10.13 -6.17
N ASN A 49 -8.82 -10.36 -6.62
CA ASN A 49 -8.05 -9.34 -7.32
C ASN A 49 -8.13 -9.60 -8.83
N THR A 50 -8.78 -8.70 -9.54
CA THR A 50 -8.88 -8.74 -11.00
C THR A 50 -7.82 -7.83 -11.59
N TYR A 51 -7.07 -8.30 -12.58
CA TYR A 51 -6.03 -7.51 -13.22
C TYR A 51 -6.02 -7.70 -14.73
N ALA A 52 -5.57 -6.67 -15.45
CA ALA A 52 -5.30 -6.70 -16.88
C ALA A 52 -3.94 -6.07 -17.17
N THR A 53 -3.25 -6.59 -18.18
CA THR A 53 -1.95 -6.06 -18.61
C THR A 53 -2.13 -5.38 -19.97
N VAL A 54 -1.69 -4.12 -20.06
CA VAL A 54 -1.84 -3.29 -21.27
C VAL A 54 -0.48 -2.75 -21.69
N LEU A 55 -0.17 -2.88 -22.98
CA LEU A 55 0.98 -2.24 -23.61
C LEU A 55 0.56 -0.88 -24.18
N ILE A 56 1.17 0.20 -23.70
CA ILE A 56 1.00 1.52 -24.28
C ILE A 56 1.92 1.61 -25.51
N LYS A 57 1.33 1.76 -26.69
CA LYS A 57 2.07 2.17 -27.88
C LYS A 57 2.46 3.63 -27.73
N THR A 58 3.68 3.86 -27.27
CA THR A 58 4.33 5.16 -27.48
C THR A 58 4.50 5.31 -28.99
N GLY A 59 3.82 6.28 -29.60
CA GLY A 59 4.03 6.58 -31.02
C GLY A 59 5.52 6.72 -31.28
N ASP A 60 6.01 6.07 -32.35
CA ASP A 60 7.43 6.04 -32.71
C ASP A 60 8.03 7.44 -32.62
N ARG A 61 8.72 7.74 -31.51
CA ARG A 61 9.63 8.90 -31.40
C ARG A 61 10.96 8.58 -32.09
N ASN A 62 10.90 7.77 -33.16
CA ASN A 62 12.04 7.27 -33.90
C ASN A 62 12.02 7.76 -35.37
N SER A 63 11.62 9.01 -35.58
CA SER A 63 11.67 9.68 -36.89
C SER A 63 12.21 11.11 -36.80
N GLY A 64 13.23 11.30 -35.96
CA GLY A 64 14.02 12.52 -35.90
C GLY A 64 15.48 12.21 -35.69
N THR A 65 16.18 11.79 -36.75
CA THR A 65 17.65 11.79 -36.85
C THR A 65 18.16 13.23 -36.87
N GLY A 66 18.01 13.94 -35.75
CA GLY A 66 18.43 15.32 -35.58
C GLY A 66 19.15 15.51 -34.25
N ALA A 67 20.18 16.37 -34.25
CA ALA A 67 20.96 16.75 -33.08
C ALA A 67 20.12 17.27 -31.89
N LEU A 68 18.86 17.64 -32.14
CA LEU A 68 17.92 18.11 -31.12
C LEU A 68 17.48 16.99 -30.14
N SER A 69 17.41 15.74 -30.61
CA SER A 69 17.08 14.56 -29.79
C SER A 69 18.18 14.25 -28.77
N ALA A 70 19.44 14.43 -29.18
CA ALA A 70 20.62 14.21 -28.34
C ALA A 70 20.78 15.28 -27.25
N ILE A 71 20.31 16.52 -27.49
CA ILE A 71 20.35 17.60 -26.50
C ILE A 71 19.30 17.42 -25.40
N GLN A 72 18.15 16.79 -25.71
CA GLN A 72 17.14 16.46 -24.70
C GLN A 72 17.59 15.35 -23.73
N GLU A 73 18.40 14.41 -24.20
CA GLU A 73 18.91 13.29 -23.38
C GLU A 73 19.99 13.74 -22.37
N VAL A 74 20.79 14.76 -22.72
CA VAL A 74 21.85 15.32 -21.85
C VAL A 74 21.29 16.13 -20.67
N ASN A 75 20.07 16.68 -20.79
CA ASN A 75 19.45 17.51 -19.75
C ASN A 75 18.63 16.73 -18.70
N GLY A 76 18.66 15.40 -18.69
CA GLY A 76 18.04 14.60 -17.62
C GLY A 76 16.50 14.68 -17.55
N ILE A 77 15.84 15.17 -18.61
CA ILE A 77 14.37 15.15 -18.71
C ILE A 77 13.96 13.70 -18.98
N ARG A 78 13.70 12.96 -17.90
CA ARG A 78 13.16 11.59 -17.92
C ARG A 78 11.91 11.53 -18.78
N SER A 79 11.72 10.40 -19.46
CA SER A 79 10.57 10.14 -20.33
C SER A 79 9.24 10.19 -19.57
N GLU A 80 8.56 11.34 -19.66
CA GLU A 80 7.22 11.60 -19.08
C GLU A 80 6.08 10.82 -19.74
N GLY A 81 6.36 9.84 -20.61
CA GLY A 81 5.34 9.17 -21.41
C GLY A 81 4.36 8.33 -20.58
N ILE A 82 4.85 7.35 -19.84
CA ILE A 82 4.00 6.36 -19.17
C ILE A 82 3.33 6.89 -17.89
N ASP A 83 3.98 7.80 -17.16
CA ASP A 83 3.39 8.35 -15.92
C ASP A 83 2.18 9.24 -16.22
N ASN A 84 2.18 9.92 -17.37
CA ASN A 84 1.01 10.67 -17.84
C ASN A 84 -0.16 9.73 -18.17
N GLU A 85 0.09 8.60 -18.84
CA GLU A 85 -0.96 7.60 -19.10
C GLU A 85 -1.49 6.98 -17.81
N LEU A 86 -0.60 6.73 -16.83
CA LEU A 86 -0.98 6.24 -15.50
C LEU A 86 -1.94 7.19 -14.79
N LEU A 87 -1.66 8.49 -14.88
CA LEU A 87 -2.51 9.54 -14.32
C LEU A 87 -3.86 9.61 -15.05
N LEU A 88 -3.86 9.50 -16.38
CA LEU A 88 -5.07 9.51 -17.20
C LEU A 88 -6.00 8.33 -16.87
N LEU A 89 -5.46 7.11 -16.75
CA LEU A 89 -6.21 5.90 -16.38
C LEU A 89 -6.87 6.00 -14.99
N ARG A 90 -6.33 6.82 -14.10
CA ARG A 90 -6.89 7.09 -12.76
C ARG A 90 -7.70 8.39 -12.70
N SER A 91 -7.86 9.08 -13.82
CA SER A 91 -8.56 10.36 -13.87
C SER A 91 -10.05 10.19 -13.61
N LYS A 92 -10.64 11.15 -12.89
CA LYS A 92 -12.07 11.15 -12.61
C LYS A 92 -12.91 11.21 -13.88
N ARG A 93 -12.39 11.85 -14.94
CA ARG A 93 -13.09 12.01 -16.21
C ARG A 93 -13.33 10.66 -16.91
N LEU A 94 -12.28 9.84 -17.07
CA LEU A 94 -12.43 8.51 -17.69
C LEU A 94 -13.26 7.58 -16.79
N LEU A 95 -12.98 7.55 -15.49
CA LEU A 95 -13.74 6.72 -14.56
C LEU A 95 -15.22 7.10 -14.48
N LYS A 96 -15.57 8.40 -14.63
CA LYS A 96 -16.96 8.84 -14.71
C LYS A 96 -17.64 8.32 -15.98
N LYS A 97 -16.97 8.38 -17.13
CA LYS A 97 -17.48 7.80 -18.38
C LYS A 97 -17.67 6.28 -18.28
N VAL A 98 -16.78 5.56 -17.58
CA VAL A 98 -16.98 4.13 -17.28
C VAL A 98 -18.22 3.89 -16.39
N VAL A 99 -18.47 4.74 -15.38
CA VAL A 99 -19.69 4.66 -14.56
C VAL A 99 -20.94 4.89 -15.37
N GLU A 100 -20.91 5.87 -16.28
CA GLU A 100 -22.01 6.22 -17.18
C GLU A 100 -22.30 5.09 -18.19
N ASP A 101 -21.28 4.56 -18.86
CA ASP A 101 -21.42 3.53 -19.90
C ASP A 101 -21.87 2.17 -19.33
N LEU A 102 -21.40 1.81 -18.13
CA LEU A 102 -21.77 0.55 -17.46
C LEU A 102 -22.99 0.70 -16.52
N ASP A 103 -23.58 1.89 -16.41
CA ASP A 103 -24.72 2.19 -15.54
C ASP A 103 -24.48 1.78 -14.06
N LEU A 104 -23.29 2.08 -13.53
CA LEU A 104 -22.84 1.63 -12.19
C LEU A 104 -23.43 2.42 -11.01
N TYR A 105 -24.46 3.23 -11.27
CA TYR A 105 -25.18 4.01 -10.24
C TYR A 105 -25.88 3.12 -9.23
N THR A 106 -26.28 1.92 -9.65
CA THR A 106 -27.02 0.98 -8.82
C THR A 106 -26.15 -0.15 -8.32
N THR A 107 -26.30 -0.50 -7.05
CA THR A 107 -25.64 -1.65 -6.42
C THR A 107 -26.73 -2.52 -5.81
N LEU A 108 -26.77 -3.79 -6.23
CA LEU A 108 -27.74 -4.77 -5.74
C LEU A 108 -27.06 -5.72 -4.78
N THR A 109 -27.66 -5.92 -3.61
CA THR A 109 -27.14 -6.82 -2.59
C THR A 109 -28.22 -7.84 -2.22
N ASN A 110 -27.85 -9.11 -2.18
CA ASN A 110 -28.73 -10.15 -1.69
C ASN A 110 -28.67 -10.16 -0.16
N LYS A 111 -29.80 -9.95 0.52
CA LYS A 111 -29.88 -10.05 1.98
C LYS A 111 -29.96 -11.52 2.39
N GLY A 112 -28.79 -12.14 2.58
CA GLY A 112 -28.71 -13.44 3.23
C GLY A 112 -29.04 -13.35 4.72
N ARG A 113 -29.24 -14.52 5.36
CA ARG A 113 -29.45 -14.60 6.82
C ARG A 113 -28.23 -14.19 7.65
N VAL A 114 -27.04 -14.20 7.04
CA VAL A 114 -25.75 -13.95 7.74
C VAL A 114 -24.76 -13.14 6.90
N LEU A 115 -24.80 -13.23 5.56
CA LEU A 115 -23.93 -12.49 4.67
C LEU A 115 -24.75 -11.72 3.63
N GLU A 116 -24.38 -10.47 3.41
CA GLU A 116 -24.85 -9.68 2.28
C GLU A 116 -23.80 -9.76 1.17
N THR A 117 -24.20 -10.23 0.00
CA THR A 117 -23.33 -10.35 -1.17
C THR A 117 -23.84 -9.47 -2.29
N GLU A 118 -22.95 -8.70 -2.90
CA GLU A 118 -23.28 -7.92 -4.09
C GLU A 118 -23.56 -8.88 -5.27
N VAL A 119 -24.66 -8.62 -5.98
CA VAL A 119 -25.10 -9.40 -7.14
C VAL A 119 -24.94 -8.53 -8.37
N TYR A 120 -24.34 -9.07 -9.43
CA TYR A 120 -24.09 -8.34 -10.67
C TYR A 120 -24.29 -9.25 -11.88
N GLY A 121 -24.39 -8.65 -13.07
CA GLY A 121 -24.34 -9.40 -14.32
C GLY A 121 -25.46 -10.43 -14.42
N ASN A 122 -25.11 -11.68 -14.71
CA ASN A 122 -26.06 -12.76 -14.99
C ASN A 122 -26.91 -13.19 -13.78
N GLU A 123 -26.45 -12.90 -12.57
CA GLU A 123 -27.17 -13.24 -11.34
C GLU A 123 -28.39 -12.31 -11.10
N VAL A 124 -28.42 -11.15 -11.75
CA VAL A 124 -29.54 -10.21 -11.67
C VAL A 124 -30.53 -10.50 -12.81
N PRO A 125 -31.82 -10.74 -12.53
CA PRO A 125 -32.77 -11.22 -13.54
C PRO A 125 -33.44 -10.07 -14.35
N PHE A 126 -33.10 -8.83 -14.05
CA PHE A 126 -33.49 -7.62 -14.79
C PHE A 126 -32.26 -6.71 -15.00
N LYS A 127 -32.34 -5.82 -15.99
CA LYS A 127 -31.36 -4.75 -16.22
C LYS A 127 -31.94 -3.46 -15.65
N ILE A 128 -31.20 -2.80 -14.77
CA ILE A 128 -31.53 -1.45 -14.30
C ILE A 128 -30.94 -0.48 -15.32
N ILE A 129 -31.67 0.59 -15.63
CA ILE A 129 -31.22 1.71 -16.45
C ILE A 129 -31.49 2.98 -15.66
N THR A 130 -30.42 3.68 -15.28
CA THR A 130 -30.49 4.93 -14.52
C THR A 130 -30.24 6.12 -15.44
N GLN A 131 -31.15 7.09 -15.43
CA GLN A 131 -31.00 8.37 -16.14
C GLN A 131 -31.02 9.49 -15.10
N PRO A 132 -29.86 9.83 -14.52
CA PRO A 132 -29.76 10.94 -13.58
C PRO A 132 -30.09 12.27 -14.29
N LYS A 133 -30.71 13.19 -13.56
CA LYS A 133 -30.79 14.61 -13.95
C LYS A 133 -29.38 15.21 -13.82
N ASP A 134 -29.05 16.25 -14.59
CA ASP A 134 -27.77 16.99 -14.53
C ASP A 134 -27.56 17.77 -13.20
N SER A 135 -27.95 17.19 -12.06
CA SER A 135 -27.74 17.74 -10.74
C SER A 135 -26.33 17.40 -10.24
N THR A 136 -25.69 18.36 -9.59
CA THR A 136 -24.39 18.18 -8.92
C THR A 136 -24.54 17.68 -7.48
N GLU A 137 -25.78 17.52 -7.01
CA GLU A 137 -26.07 17.05 -5.66
C GLU A 137 -25.64 15.59 -5.47
N ARG A 138 -24.89 15.36 -4.40
CA ARG A 138 -24.51 14.01 -3.97
C ARG A 138 -25.69 13.37 -3.26
N PHE A 139 -26.00 12.13 -3.62
CA PHE A 139 -27.07 11.38 -2.96
C PHE A 139 -26.71 9.90 -2.88
N ASN A 140 -27.27 9.25 -1.86
CA ASN A 140 -27.18 7.82 -1.66
C ASN A 140 -28.51 7.33 -1.07
N LEU A 141 -29.25 6.57 -1.87
CA LEU A 141 -30.59 6.11 -1.54
C LEU A 141 -30.60 4.59 -1.42
N ASN A 142 -31.12 4.09 -0.30
CA ASN A 142 -31.29 2.67 -0.04
C ASN A 142 -32.76 2.29 -0.11
N PHE A 143 -33.08 1.25 -0.88
CA PHE A 143 -34.41 0.68 -1.03
C PHE A 143 -34.36 -0.82 -0.78
N GLN A 144 -35.39 -1.37 -0.13
CA GLN A 144 -35.66 -2.81 -0.19
C GLN A 144 -36.44 -3.08 -1.48
N LEU A 145 -35.89 -3.94 -2.33
CA LEU A 145 -36.40 -4.29 -3.65
C LEU A 145 -36.96 -5.70 -3.61
N SER A 146 -38.29 -5.84 -3.68
CA SER A 146 -38.94 -7.13 -3.93
C SER A 146 -39.40 -7.19 -5.38
N TYR A 147 -39.27 -8.33 -6.05
CA TYR A 147 -39.69 -8.47 -7.44
C TYR A 147 -40.51 -9.73 -7.65
N ASP A 148 -41.45 -9.65 -8.59
CA ASP A 148 -42.19 -10.79 -9.12
C ASP A 148 -42.15 -10.78 -10.67
N ASN A 149 -42.79 -11.75 -11.32
CA ASN A 149 -42.83 -11.86 -12.78
C ASN A 149 -43.54 -10.69 -13.48
N ARG A 150 -44.27 -9.83 -12.78
CA ARG A 150 -45.11 -8.75 -13.34
C ARG A 150 -44.69 -7.35 -12.87
N ASN A 151 -44.24 -7.19 -11.63
CA ASN A 151 -44.01 -5.92 -10.96
C ASN A 151 -42.74 -5.93 -10.09
N ILE A 152 -42.33 -4.74 -9.73
CA ILE A 152 -41.27 -4.45 -8.76
C ILE A 152 -41.88 -3.66 -7.61
N TYR A 153 -41.47 -3.97 -6.40
CA TYR A 153 -41.87 -3.29 -5.19
C TYR A 153 -40.64 -2.67 -4.55
N LEU A 154 -40.66 -1.35 -4.37
CA LEU A 154 -39.62 -0.60 -3.68
C LEU A 154 -40.16 -0.14 -2.34
N SER A 155 -39.50 -0.56 -1.26
CA SER A 155 -39.81 -0.14 0.10
C SER A 155 -38.70 0.74 0.67
N LYS A 156 -39.07 1.92 1.18
CA LYS A 156 -38.19 2.85 1.89
C LYS A 156 -38.92 3.36 3.13
N ASP A 157 -38.27 3.30 4.28
CA ASP A 157 -38.82 3.77 5.58
C ASP A 157 -40.22 3.16 5.91
N GLY A 158 -40.46 1.91 5.47
CA GLY A 158 -41.72 1.19 5.70
C GLY A 158 -42.84 1.46 4.68
N LEU A 159 -42.64 2.39 3.74
CA LEU A 159 -43.58 2.67 2.66
C LEU A 159 -43.19 1.89 1.40
N GLU A 160 -44.02 0.89 1.05
CA GLU A 160 -43.86 0.08 -0.16
C GLU A 160 -44.66 0.67 -1.33
N LYS A 161 -43.99 0.93 -2.45
CA LYS A 161 -44.60 1.36 -3.71
C LYS A 161 -44.37 0.32 -4.81
N LYS A 162 -45.44 0.08 -5.58
CA LYS A 162 -45.47 -0.88 -6.69
C LYS A 162 -45.21 -0.19 -8.03
N TYR A 163 -44.38 -0.81 -8.87
CA TYR A 163 -43.97 -0.32 -10.18
C TYR A 163 -44.00 -1.43 -11.22
N ASN A 164 -44.32 -1.07 -12.46
CA ASN A 164 -44.27 -1.99 -13.60
C ASN A 164 -42.87 -1.99 -14.22
N TYR A 165 -42.49 -3.12 -14.83
CA TYR A 165 -41.28 -3.17 -15.66
C TYR A 165 -41.44 -2.32 -16.91
N ASP A 166 -40.31 -1.89 -17.48
CA ASP A 166 -40.22 -1.11 -18.71
C ASP A 166 -40.89 0.28 -18.65
N VAL A 167 -41.25 0.74 -17.44
CA VAL A 167 -41.78 2.09 -17.18
C VAL A 167 -40.76 2.87 -16.34
N PRO A 168 -40.40 4.11 -16.74
CA PRO A 168 -39.48 4.94 -15.97
C PRO A 168 -40.12 5.41 -14.66
N ILE A 169 -39.44 5.17 -13.55
CA ILE A 169 -39.81 5.64 -12.22
C ILE A 169 -39.08 6.96 -11.97
N ILE A 170 -39.83 8.04 -11.75
CA ILE A 170 -39.27 9.37 -11.55
C ILE A 170 -38.96 9.58 -10.06
N PHE A 171 -37.72 9.95 -9.78
CA PHE A 171 -37.21 10.40 -8.48
C PHE A 171 -36.67 11.83 -8.61
N ASP A 172 -36.39 12.48 -7.48
CA ASP A 172 -35.85 13.85 -7.46
C ASP A 172 -34.49 13.95 -8.18
N PHE A 173 -33.71 12.87 -8.16
CA PHE A 173 -32.39 12.80 -8.79
C PHE A 173 -32.41 12.38 -10.27
N GLY A 174 -33.54 11.92 -10.81
CA GLY A 174 -33.61 11.37 -12.18
C GLY A 174 -34.66 10.27 -12.34
N SER A 175 -34.55 9.46 -13.40
CA SER A 175 -35.45 8.33 -13.62
C SER A 175 -34.71 6.99 -13.58
N VAL A 176 -35.41 5.94 -13.10
CA VAL A 176 -34.89 4.57 -13.04
C VAL A 176 -35.88 3.66 -13.75
N THR A 177 -35.40 2.90 -14.72
CA THR A 177 -36.20 1.93 -15.46
C THR A 177 -35.67 0.53 -15.23
N PHE A 178 -36.56 -0.41 -14.90
CA PHE A 178 -36.20 -1.82 -14.76
C PHE A 178 -36.69 -2.60 -15.98
N LYS A 179 -35.76 -3.16 -16.75
CA LYS A 179 -36.06 -3.97 -17.94
C LYS A 179 -35.89 -5.45 -17.65
N LYS A 180 -36.86 -6.27 -18.04
CA LYS A 180 -36.77 -7.73 -17.88
C LYS A 180 -35.68 -8.31 -18.78
N LYS A 181 -34.83 -9.21 -18.26
CA LYS A 181 -33.92 -10.00 -19.12
C LYS A 181 -34.64 -11.18 -19.77
N ASN A 182 -35.52 -11.85 -19.01
CA ASN A 182 -36.27 -13.03 -19.45
C ASN A 182 -37.77 -12.90 -19.16
N LYS A 183 -38.60 -13.68 -19.85
CA LYS A 183 -40.06 -13.72 -19.62
C LYS A 183 -40.45 -14.20 -18.21
N ASN A 184 -39.67 -15.13 -17.64
CA ASN A 184 -39.82 -15.63 -16.27
C ASN A 184 -38.57 -15.26 -15.46
N ILE A 185 -38.78 -14.45 -14.42
CA ILE A 185 -37.74 -13.84 -13.55
C ILE A 185 -37.79 -14.47 -12.15
N GLY A 186 -38.92 -15.09 -11.81
CA GLY A 186 -39.17 -15.63 -10.48
C GLY A 186 -39.58 -14.54 -9.50
N ASN A 187 -39.47 -14.85 -8.22
CA ASN A 187 -39.68 -13.94 -7.12
C ASN A 187 -38.45 -13.91 -6.21
N GLY A 188 -38.12 -12.72 -5.71
CA GLY A 188 -36.96 -12.53 -4.85
C GLY A 188 -36.96 -11.17 -4.17
N THR A 189 -36.07 -11.03 -3.20
CA THR A 189 -35.87 -9.82 -2.40
C THR A 189 -34.40 -9.44 -2.39
N LEU A 190 -34.10 -8.20 -2.70
CA LEU A 190 -32.76 -7.63 -2.80
C LEU A 190 -32.75 -6.28 -2.08
N SER A 191 -31.57 -5.79 -1.75
CA SER A 191 -31.36 -4.43 -1.28
C SER A 191 -30.71 -3.63 -2.41
N LEU A 192 -31.40 -2.57 -2.84
CA LEU A 192 -31.00 -1.69 -3.94
C LEU A 192 -30.44 -0.40 -3.36
N ASN A 193 -29.17 -0.14 -3.63
CA ASN A 193 -28.53 1.13 -3.38
C ASN A 193 -28.42 1.91 -4.70
N ILE A 194 -28.80 3.18 -4.70
CA ILE A 194 -28.66 4.10 -5.83
C ILE A 194 -27.81 5.28 -5.36
N SER A 195 -26.67 5.49 -6.03
CA SER A 195 -25.70 6.54 -5.71
C SER A 195 -25.47 7.45 -6.91
N ASP A 196 -25.05 8.69 -6.66
CA ASP A 196 -24.66 9.63 -7.71
C ASP A 196 -23.35 9.21 -8.43
N ALA A 197 -23.19 9.67 -9.68
CA ALA A 197 -22.03 9.35 -10.51
C ALA A 197 -20.70 9.65 -9.80
N GLN A 198 -20.62 10.80 -9.15
CA GLN A 198 -19.39 11.32 -8.56
C GLN A 198 -18.95 10.47 -7.35
N SER A 199 -19.88 10.05 -6.50
CA SER A 199 -19.64 9.16 -5.37
C SER A 199 -19.18 7.78 -5.85
N VAL A 200 -19.79 7.23 -6.91
CA VAL A 200 -19.36 5.95 -7.50
C VAL A 200 -17.96 6.08 -8.12
N THR A 201 -17.69 7.15 -8.86
CA THR A 201 -16.36 7.44 -9.42
C THR A 201 -15.30 7.58 -8.34
N ASP A 202 -15.57 8.31 -7.25
CA ASP A 202 -14.63 8.49 -6.14
C ASP A 202 -14.32 7.14 -5.45
N ARG A 203 -15.33 6.27 -5.29
CA ARG A 203 -15.16 4.90 -4.76
C ARG A 203 -14.34 4.02 -5.71
N LEU A 204 -14.65 4.02 -7.00
CA LEU A 204 -13.91 3.25 -8.02
C LEU A 204 -12.44 3.68 -8.07
N ARG A 205 -12.16 4.98 -8.02
CA ARG A 205 -10.79 5.51 -7.99
C ARG A 205 -9.98 5.02 -6.78
N GLY A 206 -10.64 4.76 -5.65
CA GLY A 206 -10.01 4.20 -4.45
C GLY A 206 -9.73 2.70 -4.55
N LEU A 207 -10.54 1.96 -5.32
CA LEU A 207 -10.40 0.52 -5.51
C LEU A 207 -9.45 0.16 -6.68
N LEU A 208 -9.34 1.04 -7.66
CA LEU A 208 -8.55 0.84 -8.86
C LEU A 208 -7.09 1.27 -8.67
N ASN A 209 -6.18 0.34 -8.95
CA ASN A 209 -4.74 0.56 -8.97
C ASN A 209 -4.23 0.40 -10.40
N ALA A 210 -3.57 1.42 -10.91
CA ALA A 210 -2.81 1.34 -12.16
C ALA A 210 -1.34 1.60 -11.81
N ASN A 211 -0.46 0.66 -12.18
CA ASN A 211 0.97 0.72 -11.91
C ASN A 211 1.76 0.28 -13.15
N ARG A 212 3.03 0.66 -13.24
CA ARG A 212 3.94 0.11 -14.26
C ARG A 212 4.15 -1.38 -14.02
N TYR A 213 4.15 -2.19 -15.08
CA TYR A 213 4.50 -3.60 -15.00
C TYR A 213 6.02 -3.74 -14.76
N GLN A 214 6.42 -4.57 -13.80
CA GLN A 214 7.83 -4.67 -13.39
C GLN A 214 8.74 -5.05 -14.58
N ASN A 215 9.86 -4.36 -14.72
CA ASN A 215 10.87 -4.54 -15.78
C ASN A 215 10.45 -4.10 -17.21
N TYR A 216 9.26 -3.53 -17.40
CA TYR A 216 8.83 -3.00 -18.69
C TYR A 216 8.50 -1.51 -18.60
N GLN A 217 9.07 -0.70 -19.50
CA GLN A 217 8.80 0.73 -19.50
C GLN A 217 7.40 1.04 -20.00
N SER A 218 6.94 0.39 -21.08
CA SER A 218 5.69 0.72 -21.77
C SER A 218 4.47 -0.13 -21.37
N ALA A 219 4.58 -0.98 -20.35
CA ALA A 219 3.48 -1.85 -19.92
C ALA A 219 2.89 -1.38 -18.59
N ILE A 220 1.56 -1.36 -18.50
CA ILE A 220 0.77 -0.97 -17.33
C ILE A 220 -0.03 -2.19 -16.87
N ILE A 221 -0.02 -2.43 -15.56
CA ILE A 221 -0.93 -3.36 -14.91
C ILE A 221 -2.04 -2.56 -14.24
N ILE A 222 -3.28 -2.83 -14.65
CA ILE A 222 -4.49 -2.28 -14.03
C ILE A 222 -5.07 -3.39 -13.18
N SER A 223 -5.39 -3.07 -11.92
CA SER A 223 -5.91 -4.05 -10.96
C SER A 223 -6.98 -3.46 -10.07
N MET A 224 -7.91 -4.29 -9.64
CA MET A 224 -8.98 -3.91 -8.71
C MET A 224 -9.34 -5.09 -7.82
N THR A 225 -9.52 -4.81 -6.53
CA THR A 225 -10.00 -5.80 -5.56
C THR A 225 -11.51 -5.65 -5.36
N SER A 226 -12.26 -6.72 -5.60
CA SER A 226 -13.73 -6.74 -5.51
C SER A 226 -14.24 -8.12 -5.10
N PRO A 227 -15.34 -8.22 -4.33
CA PRO A 227 -16.04 -9.50 -4.12
C PRO A 227 -16.65 -10.07 -5.41
N GLN A 228 -17.00 -9.20 -6.34
CA GLN A 228 -17.69 -9.55 -7.57
C GLN A 228 -16.71 -9.44 -8.75
N THR A 229 -16.32 -10.59 -9.30
CA THR A 229 -15.33 -10.73 -10.37
C THR A 229 -15.86 -10.25 -11.70
N GLU A 230 -17.11 -10.56 -12.06
CA GLU A 230 -17.71 -10.17 -13.34
C GLU A 230 -17.79 -8.63 -13.47
N LYS A 231 -18.18 -7.96 -12.39
CA LYS A 231 -18.20 -6.49 -12.32
C LYS A 231 -16.81 -5.91 -12.45
N ALA A 232 -15.82 -6.53 -11.81
CA ALA A 232 -14.46 -6.03 -11.82
C ALA A 232 -13.80 -6.17 -13.20
N THR A 233 -13.99 -7.32 -13.86
CA THR A 233 -13.58 -7.55 -15.24
C THR A 233 -14.24 -6.52 -16.17
N ALA A 234 -15.55 -6.32 -16.09
CA ALA A 234 -16.26 -5.34 -16.92
C ALA A 234 -15.75 -3.90 -16.74
N ILE A 235 -15.46 -3.50 -15.50
CA ILE A 235 -14.92 -2.15 -15.21
C ILE A 235 -13.53 -1.95 -15.81
N ILE A 236 -12.63 -2.93 -15.65
CA ILE A 236 -11.26 -2.82 -16.18
C ILE A 236 -11.28 -2.85 -17.70
N ASP A 237 -12.06 -3.75 -18.31
CA ASP A 237 -12.22 -3.85 -19.76
C ASP A 237 -12.76 -2.54 -20.35
N LYS A 238 -13.86 -2.04 -19.79
CA LYS A 238 -14.47 -0.80 -20.26
C LYS A 238 -13.59 0.42 -20.01
N LEU A 239 -12.77 0.43 -18.95
CA LEU A 239 -11.79 1.50 -18.73
C LEU A 239 -10.75 1.54 -19.85
N ILE A 240 -10.29 0.37 -20.34
CA ILE A 240 -9.33 0.28 -21.45
C ILE A 240 -9.99 0.78 -22.74
N ASP A 241 -11.23 0.38 -23.01
CA ASP A 241 -12.00 0.88 -24.15
C ASP A 241 -12.19 2.40 -24.10
N VAL A 242 -12.65 2.93 -22.97
CA VAL A 242 -12.86 4.36 -22.76
C VAL A 242 -11.56 5.13 -22.90
N PHE A 243 -10.43 4.58 -22.42
CA PHE A 243 -9.11 5.16 -22.60
C PHE A 243 -8.67 5.18 -24.07
N ASN A 244 -8.94 4.11 -24.83
CA ASN A 244 -8.65 4.07 -26.26
C ASN A 244 -9.53 5.03 -27.06
N GLU A 245 -10.84 5.08 -26.77
CA GLU A 245 -11.76 6.03 -27.37
C GLU A 245 -11.31 7.48 -27.13
N ASP A 246 -10.92 7.79 -25.90
CA ASP A 246 -10.43 9.11 -25.51
C ASP A 246 -9.13 9.48 -26.23
N ALA A 247 -8.18 8.54 -26.31
CA ALA A 247 -6.94 8.72 -27.06
C ALA A 247 -7.18 8.91 -28.57
N ILE A 248 -8.16 8.22 -29.14
CA ILE A 248 -8.56 8.36 -30.54
C ILE A 248 -9.24 9.73 -30.75
N ASP A 249 -10.10 10.17 -29.85
CA ASP A 249 -10.79 11.47 -29.96
C ASP A 249 -9.82 12.65 -29.83
N ASP A 250 -8.87 12.58 -28.89
CA ASP A 250 -7.80 13.57 -28.75
C ASP A 250 -6.96 13.65 -30.03
N LYS A 251 -6.52 12.50 -30.55
CA LYS A 251 -5.74 12.42 -31.80
C LYS A 251 -6.52 12.93 -33.01
N ASN A 252 -7.80 12.59 -33.10
CA ASN A 252 -8.69 13.08 -34.16
C ASN A 252 -8.92 14.58 -34.06
N THR A 253 -9.04 15.12 -32.85
CA THR A 253 -9.20 16.56 -32.62
C THR A 253 -7.95 17.32 -33.04
N GLU A 254 -6.76 16.82 -32.68
CA GLU A 254 -5.48 17.37 -33.13
C GLU A 254 -5.38 17.34 -34.66
N ALA A 255 -5.64 16.18 -35.28
CA ALA A 255 -5.55 16.02 -36.72
C ALA A 255 -6.59 16.87 -37.49
N ARG A 256 -7.82 17.03 -36.97
CA ARG A 256 -8.82 17.94 -37.55
C ARG A 256 -8.38 19.40 -37.50
N ARG A 257 -7.76 19.84 -36.40
CA ARG A 257 -7.21 21.21 -36.27
C ARG A 257 -6.06 21.42 -37.25
N THR A 258 -5.17 20.45 -37.38
CA THR A 258 -4.08 20.47 -38.38
C THR A 258 -4.64 20.51 -39.80
N ALA A 259 -5.68 19.73 -40.12
CA ALA A 259 -6.33 19.76 -41.43
C ALA A 259 -6.93 21.13 -41.73
N ALA A 260 -7.64 21.73 -40.76
CA ALA A 260 -8.24 23.05 -40.90
C ALA A 260 -7.17 24.12 -41.18
N PHE A 261 -6.09 24.12 -40.40
CA PHE A 261 -4.96 25.03 -40.58
C PHE A 261 -4.28 24.86 -41.95
N VAL A 262 -3.99 23.61 -42.36
CA VAL A 262 -3.36 23.32 -43.66
C VAL A 262 -4.27 23.74 -44.82
N ASN A 263 -5.57 23.44 -44.76
CA ASN A 263 -6.53 23.81 -45.80
C ASN A 263 -6.67 25.32 -45.96
N GLU A 264 -6.76 26.06 -44.84
CA GLU A 264 -6.76 27.52 -44.86
C GLU A 264 -5.48 28.07 -45.49
N ARG A 265 -4.33 27.50 -45.11
CA ARG A 265 -3.04 27.92 -45.66
C ARG A 265 -2.89 27.61 -47.14
N ILE A 266 -3.36 26.45 -47.61
CA ILE A 266 -3.39 26.08 -49.03
C ILE A 266 -4.19 27.10 -49.83
N LYS A 267 -5.36 27.53 -49.34
CA LYS A 267 -6.19 28.54 -50.01
C LYS A 267 -5.44 29.86 -50.17
N ILE A 268 -4.85 30.37 -49.08
CA ILE A 268 -4.09 31.63 -49.11
C ILE A 268 -2.91 31.52 -50.10
N ILE A 269 -2.14 30.44 -50.05
CA ILE A 269 -0.99 30.24 -50.95
C ILE A 269 -1.43 30.07 -52.40
N ASN A 270 -2.56 29.41 -52.67
CA ASN A 270 -3.12 29.27 -54.01
C ASN A 270 -3.54 30.63 -54.60
N ASP A 271 -4.25 31.46 -53.82
CA ASP A 271 -4.64 32.81 -54.24
C ASP A 271 -3.38 33.68 -54.47
N GLU A 272 -2.39 33.57 -53.59
CA GLU A 272 -1.09 34.22 -53.74
C GLU A 272 -0.28 33.72 -54.95
N LEU A 273 -0.44 32.46 -55.37
CA LEU A 273 0.21 31.88 -56.56
C LEU A 273 -0.47 32.40 -57.82
N GLY A 274 -1.81 32.40 -57.87
CA GLY A 274 -2.58 32.99 -58.97
C GLY A 274 -2.28 34.48 -59.16
N GLY A 275 -2.08 35.23 -58.06
CA GLY A 275 -1.60 36.61 -58.13
C GLY A 275 -0.22 36.75 -58.79
N VAL A 276 0.73 35.87 -58.44
CA VAL A 276 2.07 35.87 -59.04
C VAL A 276 2.05 35.42 -60.49
N GLU A 277 1.21 34.45 -60.86
CA GLU A 277 1.00 34.03 -62.25
C GLU A 277 0.41 35.19 -63.08
N GLY A 278 -0.55 35.92 -62.52
CA GLY A 278 -1.09 37.15 -63.10
C GLY A 278 -0.05 38.27 -63.21
N ASP A 279 0.87 38.39 -62.26
CA ASP A 279 2.01 39.33 -62.34
C ASP A 279 2.95 38.95 -63.50
N ILE A 280 3.22 37.64 -63.70
CA ILE A 280 4.01 37.16 -64.84
C ILE A 280 3.30 37.47 -66.16
N GLU A 281 2.00 37.17 -66.26
CA GLU A 281 1.19 37.42 -67.45
C GLU A 281 1.15 38.93 -67.78
N SER A 282 0.78 39.75 -66.80
CA SER A 282 0.72 41.22 -66.93
C SER A 282 2.09 41.78 -67.31
N PHE A 283 3.18 41.27 -66.72
CA PHE A 283 4.53 41.70 -67.05
C PHE A 283 4.88 41.35 -68.50
N LYS A 284 4.57 40.13 -68.97
CA LYS A 284 4.80 39.69 -70.34
C LYS A 284 3.95 40.45 -71.35
N GLU A 285 2.67 40.70 -71.06
CA GLU A 285 1.75 41.43 -71.92
C GLU A 285 2.13 42.92 -72.03
N ASN A 286 2.33 43.60 -70.90
CA ASN A 286 2.68 45.03 -70.87
C ASN A 286 4.02 45.31 -71.57
N ASN A 287 4.96 44.38 -71.50
CA ASN A 287 6.25 44.51 -72.18
C ASN A 287 6.27 43.90 -73.58
N LYS A 288 5.20 43.18 -74.00
CA LYS A 288 5.10 42.41 -75.25
C LYS A 288 6.25 41.41 -75.44
N ILE A 289 6.61 40.70 -74.37
CA ILE A 289 7.73 39.77 -74.36
C ILE A 289 7.23 38.37 -73.99
N VAL A 290 7.50 37.40 -74.86
CA VAL A 290 7.27 35.98 -74.58
C VAL A 290 8.44 35.39 -73.80
N ASP A 291 9.66 35.72 -74.25
CA ASP A 291 10.94 35.34 -73.65
C ASP A 291 11.95 36.51 -73.80
N PRO A 292 12.39 37.13 -72.68
CA PRO A 292 13.35 38.24 -72.72
C PRO A 292 14.70 37.85 -73.34
N ALA A 293 15.15 36.60 -73.18
CA ALA A 293 16.43 36.14 -73.68
C ALA A 293 16.41 35.99 -75.21
N LEU A 294 15.32 35.45 -75.76
CA LEU A 294 15.13 35.35 -77.21
C LEU A 294 15.05 36.74 -77.85
N GLY A 295 14.27 37.67 -77.28
CA GLY A 295 14.14 39.04 -77.79
C GLY A 295 15.44 39.86 -77.73
N ALA A 296 16.25 39.66 -76.68
CA ALA A 296 17.56 40.28 -76.57
C ALA A 296 18.55 39.76 -77.64
N SER A 297 18.53 38.45 -77.91
CA SER A 297 19.37 37.83 -78.93
C SER A 297 19.01 38.31 -80.34
N GLU A 298 17.71 38.42 -80.66
CA GLU A 298 17.23 38.94 -81.94
C GLU A 298 17.63 40.41 -82.13
N SER A 299 17.38 41.26 -81.12
CA SER A 299 17.78 42.67 -81.15
C SER A 299 19.29 42.85 -81.31
N LEU A 300 20.10 42.03 -80.64
CA LEU A 300 21.56 42.05 -80.79
C LEU A 300 22.00 41.64 -82.20
N THR A 301 21.28 40.72 -82.83
CA THR A 301 21.54 40.27 -84.20
C THR A 301 21.24 41.39 -85.19
N GLU A 302 20.11 42.07 -85.05
CA GLU A 302 19.75 43.24 -85.87
C GLU A 302 20.67 44.44 -85.65
N ILE A 303 21.11 44.70 -84.41
CA ILE A 303 22.12 45.73 -84.13
C ILE A 303 23.43 45.44 -84.90
N LYS A 304 23.85 44.17 -84.94
CA LYS A 304 25.06 43.75 -85.67
C LYS A 304 24.87 43.86 -87.20
N SER A 305 23.72 43.46 -87.74
CA SER A 305 23.42 43.53 -89.17
C SER A 305 23.37 45.00 -89.65
N LEU A 306 22.59 45.84 -88.97
CA LEU A 306 22.47 47.28 -89.27
C LEU A 306 23.80 48.00 -89.09
N GLY A 307 24.57 47.68 -88.05
CA GLY A 307 25.92 48.21 -87.86
C GLY A 307 26.85 47.89 -89.03
N LYS A 308 26.75 46.69 -89.61
CA LYS A 308 27.50 46.27 -90.79
C LYS A 308 27.05 47.04 -92.05
N GLU A 309 25.75 47.22 -92.25
CA GLU A 309 25.21 47.99 -93.38
C GLU A 309 25.60 49.46 -93.32
N ILE A 310 25.51 50.08 -92.13
CA ILE A 310 25.95 51.47 -91.91
C ILE A 310 27.45 51.61 -92.19
N LEU A 311 28.26 50.62 -91.79
CA LEU A 311 29.70 50.60 -92.08
C LEU A 311 29.97 50.52 -93.60
N ASP A 312 29.22 49.72 -94.35
CA ASP A 312 29.32 49.67 -95.81
C ASP A 312 28.93 51.02 -96.45
N LEU A 313 27.84 51.64 -96.01
CA LEU A 313 27.42 52.96 -96.49
C LEU A 313 28.43 54.07 -96.15
N ASN A 314 29.01 54.06 -94.95
CA ASN A 314 30.07 54.99 -94.55
C ASN A 314 31.29 54.82 -95.45
N THR A 315 31.67 53.58 -95.75
CA THR A 315 32.77 53.27 -96.66
C THR A 315 32.50 53.82 -98.06
N ARG A 316 31.29 53.63 -98.58
CA ARG A 316 30.87 54.17 -99.90
C ARG A 316 30.86 55.69 -99.93
N GLU A 317 30.35 56.34 -98.89
CA GLU A 317 30.35 57.80 -98.79
C GLU A 317 31.78 58.35 -98.75
N GLU A 318 32.67 57.71 -98.00
CA GLU A 318 34.09 58.09 -97.95
C GLU A 318 34.73 58.00 -99.33
N PHE A 319 34.50 56.90 -100.06
CA PHE A 319 34.93 56.79 -101.46
C PHE A 319 34.35 57.89 -102.35
N LEU A 320 33.06 58.20 -102.20
CA LEU A 320 32.39 59.25 -102.97
C LEU A 320 32.95 60.64 -102.64
N ASN A 321 33.31 60.91 -101.38
CA ASN A 321 33.96 62.14 -100.95
C ASN A 321 35.38 62.27 -101.53
N ILE A 322 36.17 61.20 -101.49
CA ILE A 322 37.48 61.14 -102.15
C ILE A 322 37.33 61.47 -103.64
N TYR A 323 36.35 60.85 -104.31
CA TYR A 323 36.10 61.04 -105.74
C TYR A 323 35.61 62.46 -106.09
N LYS A 324 34.70 63.03 -105.29
CA LYS A 324 34.23 64.41 -105.39
C LYS A 324 35.40 65.40 -105.29
N ASN A 325 36.31 65.18 -104.34
CA ASN A 325 37.49 66.02 -104.15
C ASN A 325 38.45 65.94 -105.34
N GLN A 326 38.65 64.73 -105.90
CA GLN A 326 39.45 64.54 -107.11
C GLN A 326 38.86 65.29 -108.32
N ILE A 327 37.54 65.24 -108.56
CA ILE A 327 36.89 65.93 -109.68
C ILE A 327 36.90 67.45 -109.52
N ASN A 328 36.72 67.96 -108.30
CA ASN A 328 36.77 69.39 -108.04
C ASN A 328 38.18 69.95 -108.28
N ASN A 329 39.23 69.17 -108.01
CA ASN A 329 40.63 69.58 -108.16
C ASN A 329 41.22 69.27 -109.56
N SER A 330 40.57 68.44 -110.38
CA SER A 330 41.08 68.08 -111.72
C SER A 330 40.84 69.18 -112.76
N SER A 331 41.79 69.37 -113.68
CA SER A 331 41.62 70.31 -114.78
C SER A 331 40.61 69.75 -115.80
N ILE A 332 39.97 70.61 -116.59
CA ILE A 332 39.01 70.20 -117.65
C ILE A 332 39.65 69.28 -118.72
N ASN A 333 40.97 69.09 -118.67
CA ASN A 333 41.76 68.35 -119.66
C ASN A 333 42.08 66.91 -119.23
N ASP A 334 41.84 66.56 -117.97
CA ASP A 334 42.25 65.27 -117.40
C ASP A 334 41.15 64.22 -117.52
N ILE A 335 41.54 62.98 -117.82
CA ILE A 335 40.62 61.83 -117.82
C ILE A 335 40.20 61.47 -116.40
N LEU A 336 38.95 61.04 -116.23
CA LEU A 336 38.40 60.61 -114.94
C LEU A 336 38.48 59.09 -114.80
N PRO A 337 38.76 58.54 -113.59
CA PRO A 337 38.77 57.10 -113.36
C PRO A 337 37.38 56.49 -113.60
N ALA A 338 37.30 55.47 -114.48
CA ALA A 338 36.03 54.86 -114.89
C ALA A 338 35.53 53.72 -113.97
N ASN A 339 36.38 53.18 -113.08
CA ASN A 339 36.12 51.89 -112.43
C ASN A 339 35.69 51.95 -110.95
N VAL A 340 35.44 53.13 -110.38
CA VAL A 340 35.30 53.25 -108.89
C VAL A 340 33.84 53.27 -108.41
N LEU A 341 32.84 53.48 -109.30
CA LEU A 341 31.44 53.61 -108.92
C LEU A 341 30.55 52.64 -109.71
N SER A 342 30.67 51.35 -109.41
CA SER A 342 30.00 50.25 -110.14
C SER A 342 28.48 50.17 -109.98
N GLN A 343 27.86 51.01 -109.15
CA GLN A 343 26.42 50.92 -108.84
C GLN A 343 25.56 52.07 -109.41
N ASN A 344 26.16 53.17 -109.85
CA ASN A 344 25.41 54.27 -110.45
C ASN A 344 25.65 54.31 -111.98
N GLN A 345 24.72 53.70 -112.71
CA GLN A 345 24.78 53.57 -114.17
C GLN A 345 24.73 54.92 -114.90
N GLU A 346 24.09 55.93 -114.31
CA GLU A 346 24.07 57.31 -114.83
C GLU A 346 25.47 57.96 -114.73
N LEU A 347 26.11 57.88 -113.55
CA LEU A 347 27.47 58.40 -113.34
C LEU A 347 28.48 57.73 -114.27
N ALA A 348 28.42 56.40 -114.40
CA ALA A 348 29.31 55.66 -115.29
C ALA A 348 29.16 56.10 -116.76
N SER A 349 27.92 56.33 -117.21
CA SER A 349 27.64 56.84 -118.55
C SER A 349 28.22 58.25 -118.77
N TYR A 350 27.99 59.17 -117.82
CA TYR A 350 28.53 60.53 -117.90
C TYR A 350 30.06 60.55 -117.88
N ILE A 351 30.70 59.69 -117.08
CA ILE A 351 32.17 59.57 -117.03
C ILE A 351 32.71 59.01 -118.35
N SER A 352 32.06 58.00 -118.92
CA SER A 352 32.46 57.43 -120.21
C SER A 352 32.35 58.43 -121.35
N GLU A 353 31.25 59.18 -121.40
CA GLU A 353 31.04 60.24 -122.39
C GLU A 353 32.03 61.41 -122.19
N TYR A 354 32.26 61.83 -120.94
CA TYR A 354 33.28 62.82 -120.60
C TYR A 354 34.68 62.39 -121.05
N ASN A 355 35.10 61.17 -120.72
CA ASN A 355 36.41 60.64 -121.12
C ASN A 355 36.54 60.54 -122.64
N LYS A 356 35.49 60.13 -123.35
CA LYS A 356 35.47 60.10 -124.82
C LYS A 356 35.71 61.50 -125.40
N ILE A 357 34.99 62.50 -124.91
CA ILE A 357 35.14 63.89 -125.38
C ILE A 357 36.51 64.47 -125.00
N VAL A 358 37.05 64.14 -123.82
CA VAL A 358 38.43 64.53 -123.42
C VAL A 358 39.46 63.94 -124.39
N ILE A 359 39.37 62.66 -124.72
CA ILE A 359 40.27 61.98 -125.66
C ILE A 359 40.16 62.60 -127.06
N GLU A 360 38.94 62.79 -127.57
CA GLU A 360 38.72 63.42 -128.88
C GLU A 360 39.23 64.86 -128.94
N ARG A 361 39.01 65.65 -127.88
CA ARG A 361 39.50 67.02 -127.76
C ARG A 361 41.02 67.05 -127.69
N ASN A 362 41.65 66.15 -126.93
CA ASN A 362 43.12 66.07 -126.83
C ASN A 362 43.77 65.67 -128.17
N LEU A 363 43.17 64.72 -128.92
CA LEU A 363 43.59 64.37 -130.28
C LEU A 363 43.47 65.57 -131.25
N GLN A 364 42.38 66.33 -131.17
CA GLN A 364 42.17 67.52 -132.01
C GLN A 364 43.08 68.70 -131.63
N LYS A 365 43.47 68.79 -130.35
CA LYS A 365 44.44 69.78 -129.85
C LYS A 365 45.87 69.48 -130.30
N GLN A 366 46.22 68.22 -130.58
CA GLN A 366 47.51 67.85 -131.17
C GLN A 366 47.63 68.31 -132.64
N SER A 367 46.51 68.58 -133.31
CA SER A 367 46.44 68.97 -134.72
C SER A 367 46.05 70.45 -134.95
N GLY A 368 45.82 71.25 -133.89
CA GLY A 368 45.49 72.67 -134.02
C GLY A 368 45.53 73.50 -132.71
N THR A 369 45.63 74.83 -132.85
CA THR A 369 45.76 75.81 -131.75
C THR A 369 44.46 76.00 -130.95
N ASN A 370 44.56 76.43 -129.68
CA ASN A 370 43.46 76.57 -128.70
C ASN A 370 42.29 77.51 -129.09
N ALA A 371 42.37 78.24 -130.21
CA ALA A 371 41.36 79.22 -130.64
C ALA A 371 40.32 78.65 -131.64
N ASN A 372 40.34 77.35 -131.92
CA ASN A 372 39.41 76.71 -132.84
C ASN A 372 37.97 76.67 -132.24
N PRO A 373 36.94 77.19 -132.94
CA PRO A 373 35.55 77.16 -132.49
C PRO A 373 35.06 75.75 -132.10
N VAL A 374 35.55 74.70 -132.76
CA VAL A 374 35.21 73.29 -132.46
C VAL A 374 35.81 72.83 -131.12
N ILE A 375 36.94 73.40 -130.70
CA ILE A 375 37.57 73.10 -129.40
C ILE A 375 36.84 73.85 -128.26
N GLN A 376 36.31 75.06 -128.54
CA GLN A 376 35.49 75.81 -127.57
C GLN A 376 34.14 75.14 -127.33
N THR A 377 33.43 74.71 -128.37
CA THR A 377 32.17 73.97 -128.20
C THR A 377 32.36 72.67 -127.41
N LYS A 378 33.47 71.95 -127.64
CA LYS A 378 33.84 70.78 -126.82
C LYS A 378 34.20 71.15 -125.38
N ALA A 379 34.80 72.31 -125.13
CA ALA A 379 35.07 72.79 -123.77
C ALA A 379 33.77 73.12 -123.02
N ASP A 380 32.79 73.73 -123.68
CA ASP A 380 31.47 73.99 -123.11
C ASP A 380 30.71 72.68 -122.83
N GLN A 381 30.75 71.72 -123.75
CA GLN A 381 30.22 70.37 -123.54
C GLN A 381 30.87 69.65 -122.34
N LEU A 382 32.21 69.75 -122.20
CA LEU A 382 32.93 69.20 -121.05
C LEU A 382 32.56 69.90 -119.74
N SER A 383 32.33 71.22 -119.76
CA SER A 383 31.87 71.99 -118.59
C SER A 383 30.47 71.56 -118.15
N LEU A 384 29.54 71.40 -119.11
CA LEU A 384 28.18 70.91 -118.86
C LEU A 384 28.20 69.47 -118.31
N LEU A 385 29.00 68.57 -118.91
CA LEU A 385 29.17 67.20 -118.44
C LEU A 385 29.82 67.14 -117.05
N LYS A 386 30.84 67.97 -116.78
CA LYS A 386 31.45 68.09 -115.45
C LYS A 386 30.43 68.56 -114.41
N GLY A 387 29.57 69.52 -114.76
CA GLY A 387 28.44 69.97 -113.94
C GLY A 387 27.40 68.87 -113.69
N ALA A 388 27.07 68.09 -114.71
CA ALA A 388 26.17 66.93 -114.60
C ALA A 388 26.74 65.83 -113.69
N ILE A 389 28.05 65.53 -113.81
CA ILE A 389 28.76 64.59 -112.94
C ILE A 389 28.73 65.08 -111.48
N ILE A 390 29.07 66.34 -111.22
CA ILE A 390 29.04 66.91 -109.86
C ILE A 390 27.62 66.88 -109.28
N ASN A 391 26.60 67.20 -110.06
CA ASN A 391 25.21 67.14 -109.61
C ASN A 391 24.76 65.71 -109.32
N SER A 392 25.19 64.74 -110.13
CA SER A 392 24.89 63.32 -109.90
C SER A 392 25.63 62.77 -108.67
N ILE A 393 26.88 63.18 -108.42
CA ILE A 393 27.61 62.89 -107.17
C ILE A 393 26.90 63.52 -105.96
N LYS A 394 26.40 64.76 -106.06
CA LYS A 394 25.62 65.38 -104.98
C LYS A 394 24.31 64.63 -104.72
N LYS A 395 23.61 64.19 -105.78
CA LYS A 395 22.39 63.37 -105.70
C LYS A 395 22.70 62.05 -104.98
N GLU A 396 23.77 61.36 -105.37
CA GLU A 396 24.23 60.12 -104.74
C GLU A 396 24.61 60.32 -103.27
N ALA A 397 25.39 61.37 -102.95
CA ALA A 397 25.72 61.73 -101.57
C ALA A 397 24.48 61.98 -100.71
N THR A 398 23.45 62.60 -101.30
CA THR A 398 22.17 62.86 -100.62
C THR A 398 21.42 61.55 -100.37
N ILE A 399 21.39 60.64 -101.35
CA ILE A 399 20.78 59.31 -101.24
C ILE A 399 21.48 58.49 -100.14
N LEU A 400 22.81 58.43 -100.14
CA LEU A 400 23.58 57.72 -99.12
C LEU A 400 23.34 58.30 -97.72
N ASN A 401 23.27 59.63 -97.59
CA ASN A 401 22.97 60.27 -96.31
C ASN A 401 21.54 59.99 -95.83
N GLN A 402 20.56 59.97 -96.74
CA GLN A 402 19.20 59.56 -96.41
C GLN A 402 19.14 58.10 -95.95
N GLN A 403 19.81 57.19 -96.65
CA GLN A 403 19.89 55.77 -96.26
C GLN A 403 20.55 55.59 -94.89
N LYS A 404 21.70 56.22 -94.65
CA LYS A 404 22.36 56.21 -93.33
C LYS A 404 21.46 56.77 -92.24
N LYS A 405 20.73 57.85 -92.49
CA LYS A 405 19.80 58.42 -91.50
C LYS A 405 18.73 57.40 -91.12
N ILE A 406 18.09 56.77 -92.11
CA ILE A 406 17.07 55.73 -91.88
C ILE A 406 17.66 54.54 -91.10
N LEU A 407 18.85 54.06 -91.48
CA LEU A 407 19.48 52.94 -90.79
C LEU A 407 19.92 53.30 -89.36
N ASN A 408 20.43 54.52 -89.12
CA ASN A 408 20.78 54.99 -87.77
C ASN A 408 19.54 55.16 -86.89
N GLU A 409 18.42 55.65 -87.44
CA GLU A 409 17.14 55.69 -86.72
C GLU A 409 16.68 54.28 -86.33
N LYS A 410 16.76 53.31 -87.26
CA LYS A 410 16.49 51.89 -86.95
C LYS A 410 17.43 51.33 -85.89
N LEU A 411 18.74 51.59 -86.01
CA LEU A 411 19.76 51.12 -85.07
C LEU A 411 19.49 51.67 -83.65
N SER A 412 19.20 52.96 -83.53
CA SER A 412 18.86 53.62 -82.26
C SER A 412 17.60 53.01 -81.63
N ASN A 413 16.58 52.70 -82.45
CA ASN A 413 15.38 52.03 -81.98
C ASN A 413 15.69 50.65 -81.39
N TYR A 414 16.48 49.83 -82.09
CA TYR A 414 16.90 48.51 -81.59
C TYR A 414 17.83 48.59 -80.38
N GLN A 415 18.73 49.57 -80.30
CA GLN A 415 19.59 49.80 -79.13
C GLN A 415 18.79 50.21 -77.89
N THR A 416 17.81 51.09 -78.08
CA THR A 416 16.91 51.52 -76.99
C THR A 416 16.06 50.35 -76.51
N ALA A 417 15.54 49.53 -77.42
CA ALA A 417 14.86 48.28 -77.07
C ALA A 417 15.80 47.33 -76.30
N PHE A 418 17.05 47.17 -76.77
CA PHE A 418 18.05 46.30 -76.15
C PHE A 418 18.40 46.69 -74.71
N SER A 419 18.48 48.00 -74.43
CA SER A 419 18.84 48.52 -73.10
C SER A 419 17.80 48.21 -72.01
N LYS A 420 16.56 47.89 -72.38
CA LYS A 420 15.46 47.58 -71.43
C LYS A 420 15.49 46.13 -70.95
N PHE A 421 16.14 45.22 -71.68
CA PHE A 421 16.11 43.78 -71.35
C PHE A 421 16.73 43.40 -70.00
N PRO A 422 17.88 43.95 -69.55
CA PRO A 422 18.46 43.57 -68.26
C PRO A 422 17.56 43.85 -67.07
N GLU A 423 16.85 45.00 -67.10
CA GLU A 423 15.88 45.34 -66.07
C GLU A 423 14.68 44.39 -66.10
N GLN A 424 14.19 44.07 -67.30
CA GLN A 424 13.07 43.16 -67.48
C GLN A 424 13.38 41.74 -66.98
N GLU A 425 14.58 41.21 -67.29
CA GLU A 425 15.05 39.91 -66.81
C GLU A 425 15.16 39.87 -65.28
N ARG A 426 15.69 40.93 -64.66
CA ARG A 426 15.80 41.01 -63.19
C ARG A 426 14.44 40.95 -62.51
N ILE A 427 13.46 41.70 -63.03
CA ILE A 427 12.09 41.72 -62.48
C ILE A 427 11.44 40.35 -62.67
N LEU A 428 11.49 39.79 -63.89
CA LEU A 428 10.92 38.49 -64.19
C LEU A 428 11.51 37.36 -63.33
N ARG A 429 12.84 37.35 -63.10
CA ARG A 429 13.47 36.39 -62.17
C ARG A 429 12.99 36.53 -60.74
N SER A 430 12.74 37.76 -60.27
CA SER A 430 12.22 37.97 -58.92
C SER A 430 10.81 37.40 -58.78
N ILE A 431 9.95 37.62 -59.79
CA ILE A 431 8.59 37.07 -59.84
C ILE A 431 8.64 35.54 -59.91
N ASN A 432 9.45 34.95 -60.81
CA ASN A 432 9.63 33.50 -60.92
C ASN A 432 10.14 32.87 -59.62
N ARG A 433 11.05 33.53 -58.89
CA ARG A 433 11.50 33.04 -57.58
C ARG A 433 10.36 33.02 -56.56
N GLN A 434 9.51 34.05 -56.54
CA GLN A 434 8.33 34.05 -55.67
C GLN A 434 7.35 32.95 -56.07
N GLN A 435 7.14 32.72 -57.38
CA GLN A 435 6.34 31.61 -57.89
C GLN A 435 6.87 30.28 -57.37
N SER A 436 8.17 29.98 -57.56
CA SER A 436 8.77 28.71 -57.12
C SER A 436 8.71 28.51 -55.60
N ILE A 437 8.88 29.55 -54.78
CA ILE A 437 8.76 29.42 -53.32
C ILE A 437 7.32 29.07 -52.93
N LYS A 438 6.34 29.76 -53.52
CA LYS A 438 4.92 29.53 -53.25
C LYS A 438 4.47 28.16 -53.77
N GLU A 439 4.91 27.76 -54.95
CA GLU A 439 4.63 26.44 -55.53
C GLU A 439 5.21 25.31 -54.66
N ASN A 440 6.47 25.42 -54.22
CA ASN A 440 7.06 24.42 -53.33
C ASN A 440 6.35 24.36 -51.97
N LEU A 441 5.96 25.52 -51.41
CA LEU A 441 5.19 25.56 -50.18
C LEU A 441 3.80 24.94 -50.38
N TYR A 442 3.13 25.22 -51.51
CA TYR A 442 1.86 24.63 -51.87
C TYR A 442 1.96 23.09 -51.96
N LEU A 443 2.97 22.57 -52.65
CA LEU A 443 3.23 21.13 -52.74
C LEU A 443 3.54 20.50 -51.37
N LEU A 444 4.35 21.15 -50.53
CA LEU A 444 4.62 20.70 -49.17
C LEU A 444 3.34 20.64 -48.32
N LEU A 445 2.48 21.66 -48.43
CA LEU A 445 1.20 21.69 -47.72
C LEU A 445 0.25 20.60 -48.23
N LEU A 446 0.22 20.34 -49.54
CA LEU A 446 -0.53 19.21 -50.11
C LEU A 446 -0.01 17.87 -49.55
N GLN A 447 1.31 17.66 -49.51
CA GLN A 447 1.89 16.48 -48.90
C GLN A 447 1.49 16.35 -47.43
N LYS A 448 1.60 17.43 -46.65
CA LYS A 448 1.18 17.44 -45.24
C LYS A 448 -0.32 17.19 -45.06
N ARG A 449 -1.14 17.66 -46.00
CA ARG A 449 -2.58 17.37 -46.03
C ARG A 449 -2.82 15.88 -46.21
N GLU A 450 -2.15 15.23 -47.16
CA GLU A 450 -2.29 13.78 -47.39
C GLU A 450 -1.75 12.96 -46.21
N GLU A 451 -0.60 13.33 -45.64
CA GLU A 451 -0.06 12.70 -44.42
C GLU A 451 -1.06 12.78 -43.26
N ASN A 452 -1.66 13.96 -43.06
CA ASN A 452 -2.67 14.17 -42.01
C ASN A 452 -3.99 13.44 -42.31
N ALA A 453 -4.39 13.30 -43.58
CA ALA A 453 -5.54 12.50 -43.99
C ALA A 453 -5.32 11.01 -43.71
N ILE A 454 -4.12 10.49 -43.95
CA ILE A 454 -3.74 9.13 -43.56
C ILE A 454 -3.77 8.98 -42.04
N ALA A 455 -3.26 9.96 -41.29
CA ALA A 455 -3.30 9.94 -39.83
C ALA A 455 -4.72 9.92 -39.26
N LEU A 456 -5.66 10.65 -39.90
CA LEU A 456 -7.10 10.62 -39.58
C LEU A 456 -7.75 9.27 -39.91
N ALA A 457 -7.31 8.59 -40.97
CA ALA A 457 -7.81 7.26 -41.34
C ALA A 457 -7.23 6.13 -40.46
N ALA A 458 -6.03 6.34 -39.91
CA ALA A 458 -5.33 5.38 -39.06
C ALA A 458 -5.77 5.49 -37.58
N SER A 459 -6.97 4.99 -37.29
CA SER A 459 -7.50 4.81 -35.94
C SER A 459 -7.00 3.49 -35.34
N ALA A 460 -5.78 3.48 -34.84
CA ALA A 460 -5.25 2.35 -34.09
C ALA A 460 -5.29 2.64 -32.58
N ASP A 461 -5.67 1.63 -31.79
CA ASP A 461 -5.69 1.72 -30.33
C ASP A 461 -4.30 2.06 -29.78
N LYS A 462 -4.29 3.02 -28.84
CA LYS A 462 -3.09 3.48 -28.14
C LYS A 462 -2.66 2.45 -27.08
N ALA A 463 -3.62 1.88 -26.37
CA ALA A 463 -3.44 0.79 -25.43
C ALA A 463 -3.77 -0.54 -26.11
N LYS A 464 -2.75 -1.40 -26.30
CA LYS A 464 -2.93 -2.78 -26.76
C LYS A 464 -3.07 -3.70 -25.55
N LEU A 465 -4.19 -4.40 -25.46
CA LEU A 465 -4.40 -5.44 -24.45
C LEU A 465 -3.40 -6.59 -24.65
N ILE A 466 -2.64 -6.93 -23.61
CA ILE A 466 -1.77 -8.12 -23.58
C ILE A 466 -2.54 -9.27 -22.97
N ASP A 467 -2.97 -9.08 -21.73
CA ASP A 467 -3.76 -10.04 -20.97
C ASP A 467 -5.14 -9.44 -20.68
N ALA A 468 -6.20 -10.16 -21.04
CA ALA A 468 -7.56 -9.76 -20.72
C ALA A 468 -7.81 -9.76 -19.20
N PRO A 469 -8.78 -8.99 -18.69
CA PRO A 469 -8.98 -8.89 -17.25
C PRO A 469 -9.37 -10.25 -16.63
N GLU A 470 -8.47 -10.82 -15.84
CA GLU A 470 -8.65 -12.11 -15.16
C GLU A 470 -8.60 -11.93 -13.64
N SER A 471 -9.39 -12.73 -12.92
CA SER A 471 -9.45 -12.69 -11.46
C SER A 471 -8.61 -13.80 -10.84
N THR A 472 -7.74 -13.46 -9.89
CA THR A 472 -6.98 -14.44 -9.10
C THR A 472 -7.88 -15.17 -8.10
N GLY A 473 -7.32 -16.13 -7.36
CA GLY A 473 -7.95 -16.65 -6.15
C GLY A 473 -8.20 -15.58 -5.07
N PRO A 474 -8.98 -15.90 -4.02
CA PRO A 474 -9.35 -14.96 -2.97
C PRO A 474 -8.14 -14.49 -2.16
N VAL A 475 -7.89 -13.18 -2.13
CA VAL A 475 -6.68 -12.57 -1.57
C VAL A 475 -6.77 -12.36 -0.05
N ASN A 476 -7.98 -12.16 0.49
CA ASN A 476 -8.20 -11.93 1.92
C ASN A 476 -8.29 -13.23 2.76
N MET A 477 -8.18 -14.40 2.13
CA MET A 477 -8.34 -15.71 2.76
C MET A 477 -7.01 -16.43 2.94
N ASN A 478 -6.09 -15.82 3.70
CA ASN A 478 -4.89 -16.51 4.17
C ASN A 478 -5.24 -17.42 5.35
N PHE A 479 -5.84 -18.59 5.07
CA PHE A 479 -6.26 -19.54 6.11
C PHE A 479 -5.12 -19.85 7.09
N SER A 480 -3.90 -20.05 6.57
CA SER A 480 -2.72 -20.36 7.39
C SER A 480 -2.45 -19.32 8.48
N THR A 481 -2.55 -18.02 8.19
CA THR A 481 -2.25 -16.97 9.18
C THR A 481 -3.31 -16.91 10.27
N TYR A 482 -4.59 -17.07 9.92
CA TYR A 482 -5.67 -17.07 10.92
C TYR A 482 -5.61 -18.29 11.83
N TYR A 483 -5.38 -19.49 11.28
CA TYR A 483 -5.26 -20.72 12.07
C TYR A 483 -3.99 -20.71 12.95
N LEU A 484 -2.87 -20.19 12.45
CA LEU A 484 -1.66 -20.01 13.26
C LEU A 484 -1.91 -19.01 14.41
N GLY A 485 -2.58 -17.90 14.13
CA GLY A 485 -2.98 -16.92 15.14
C GLY A 485 -3.88 -17.53 16.22
N ALA A 486 -4.88 -18.33 15.85
CA ALA A 486 -5.73 -19.05 16.81
C ALA A 486 -4.95 -20.06 17.66
N LEU A 487 -4.02 -20.81 17.06
CA LEU A 487 -3.18 -21.76 17.80
C LEU A 487 -2.34 -21.03 18.85
N LEU A 488 -1.67 -19.94 18.45
CA LEU A 488 -0.87 -19.13 19.36
C LEU A 488 -1.72 -18.49 20.46
N ALA A 489 -2.85 -17.87 20.12
CA ALA A 489 -3.76 -17.28 21.10
C ALA A 489 -4.33 -18.32 22.08
N GLY A 490 -4.67 -19.51 21.58
CA GLY A 490 -5.17 -20.62 22.38
C GLY A 490 -4.15 -21.17 23.38
N ILE A 491 -2.86 -20.94 23.16
CA ILE A 491 -1.79 -21.30 24.10
C ILE A 491 -1.45 -20.12 25.02
N VAL A 492 -1.30 -18.91 24.49
CA VAL A 492 -0.82 -17.75 25.27
C VAL A 492 -1.86 -17.24 26.26
N LEU A 493 -3.13 -17.17 25.88
CA LEU A 493 -4.20 -16.69 26.77
C LEU A 493 -4.32 -17.52 28.07
N PRO A 494 -4.38 -18.87 28.03
CA PRO A 494 -4.44 -19.64 29.26
C PRO A 494 -3.17 -19.54 30.11
N ILE A 495 -1.98 -19.29 29.54
CA ILE A 495 -0.77 -18.97 30.33
C ILE A 495 -1.05 -17.73 31.18
N GLY A 496 -1.55 -16.65 30.56
CA GLY A 496 -1.89 -15.42 31.27
C GLY A 496 -2.93 -15.65 32.37
N ILE A 497 -4.01 -16.39 32.07
CA ILE A 497 -5.08 -16.68 33.03
C ILE A 497 -4.58 -17.54 34.19
N ILE A 498 -3.85 -18.63 33.92
CA ILE A 498 -3.31 -19.52 34.95
C ILE A 498 -2.31 -18.76 35.84
N TYR A 499 -1.46 -17.94 35.22
CA TYR A 499 -0.52 -17.09 35.95
C TYR A 499 -1.26 -16.13 36.89
N LEU A 500 -2.30 -15.45 36.39
CA LEU A 500 -3.12 -14.52 37.18
C LEU A 500 -3.84 -15.22 38.33
N ILE A 501 -4.46 -16.38 38.10
CA ILE A 501 -5.09 -17.19 39.15
C ILE A 501 -4.07 -17.64 40.21
N THR A 502 -2.83 -17.95 39.78
CA THR A 502 -1.75 -18.36 40.68
C THR A 502 -1.26 -17.18 41.52
N LEU A 503 -1.16 -16.00 40.91
CA LEU A 503 -0.74 -14.76 41.57
C LEU A 503 -1.78 -14.28 42.61
N LEU A 504 -3.07 -14.44 42.32
CA LEU A 504 -4.15 -14.12 43.25
C LEU A 504 -4.34 -15.16 44.38
N ASN A 505 -3.59 -16.27 44.37
CA ASN A 505 -3.72 -17.29 45.41
C ASN A 505 -2.89 -16.96 46.66
N THR A 506 -3.59 -16.51 47.70
CA THR A 506 -3.01 -16.08 48.97
C THR A 506 -2.88 -17.19 50.02
N LYS A 507 -3.22 -18.45 49.71
CA LYS A 507 -3.18 -19.55 50.69
C LYS A 507 -1.80 -20.20 50.78
N ILE A 508 -1.43 -20.66 51.98
CA ILE A 508 -0.18 -21.40 52.24
C ILE A 508 -0.37 -22.85 51.78
N LYS A 509 0.48 -23.34 50.88
CA LYS A 509 0.34 -24.67 50.26
C LYS A 509 1.39 -25.68 50.69
N SER A 510 2.61 -25.23 50.99
CA SER A 510 3.75 -26.13 51.23
C SER A 510 4.62 -25.66 52.39
N ARG A 511 5.42 -26.57 52.94
CA ARG A 511 6.42 -26.22 53.97
C ARG A 511 7.45 -25.22 53.46
N LYS A 512 7.87 -25.29 52.20
CA LYS A 512 8.81 -24.33 51.58
C LYS A 512 8.22 -22.91 51.57
N GLU A 513 6.92 -22.80 51.32
CA GLU A 513 6.22 -21.52 51.36
C GLU A 513 6.05 -21.04 52.79
N LEU A 514 5.69 -21.92 53.72
CA LEU A 514 5.62 -21.60 55.15
C LEU A 514 6.99 -21.15 55.69
N SER A 515 8.08 -21.85 55.34
CA SER A 515 9.44 -21.52 55.80
C SER A 515 9.94 -20.18 55.29
N LYS A 516 9.49 -19.75 54.10
CA LYS A 516 9.77 -18.39 53.60
C LYS A 516 9.05 -17.32 54.41
N LEU A 517 7.85 -17.61 54.90
CA LEU A 517 7.02 -16.65 55.64
C LEU A 517 7.41 -16.57 57.12
N VAL A 518 7.70 -17.71 57.75
CA VAL A 518 8.06 -17.75 59.18
C VAL A 518 9.55 -17.55 59.45
N GLY A 519 10.38 -17.38 58.42
CA GLY A 519 11.80 -17.07 58.57
C GLY A 519 12.56 -18.16 59.33
N ASP A 520 13.19 -17.78 60.44
CA ASP A 520 14.09 -18.65 61.21
C ASP A 520 13.35 -19.51 62.25
N TYR A 521 12.02 -19.37 62.40
CA TYR A 521 11.25 -20.18 63.34
C TYR A 521 11.13 -21.64 62.84
N PRO A 522 11.34 -22.63 63.72
CA PRO A 522 11.39 -24.04 63.33
C PRO A 522 9.99 -24.55 62.93
N ILE A 523 9.93 -25.26 61.79
CA ILE A 523 8.75 -26.04 61.38
C ILE A 523 8.97 -27.49 61.80
N LEU A 524 8.20 -27.95 62.80
CA LEU A 524 8.41 -29.24 63.46
C LEU A 524 7.92 -30.43 62.66
N ALA A 525 6.83 -30.28 61.91
CA ALA A 525 6.30 -31.35 61.07
C ALA A 525 5.34 -30.83 59.99
N GLU A 526 5.20 -31.62 58.93
CA GLU A 526 4.09 -31.57 57.98
C GLU A 526 3.16 -32.75 58.29
N LEU A 527 1.91 -32.48 58.62
CA LEU A 527 0.92 -33.52 58.88
C LEU A 527 0.07 -33.74 57.62
N PRO A 528 -0.02 -34.99 57.11
CA PRO A 528 -0.76 -35.28 55.89
C PRO A 528 -2.27 -35.10 56.08
N SER A 529 -2.96 -34.76 54.99
CA SER A 529 -4.42 -34.70 54.94
C SER A 529 -5.04 -36.10 55.11
N LEU A 530 -6.03 -36.20 56.01
CA LEU A 530 -6.78 -37.44 56.25
C LEU A 530 -7.85 -37.64 55.17
N LYS A 531 -7.94 -38.85 54.61
CA LYS A 531 -9.02 -39.18 53.67
C LYS A 531 -10.32 -39.44 54.45
N LYS A 532 -11.46 -39.15 53.80
CA LYS A 532 -12.79 -39.36 54.36
C LYS A 532 -12.97 -40.84 54.75
N GLY A 533 -12.98 -41.15 56.05
CA GLY A 533 -13.11 -42.52 56.59
C GLY A 533 -11.90 -43.05 57.38
N GLU A 534 -10.77 -42.32 57.43
CA GLU A 534 -9.62 -42.66 58.28
C GLU A 534 -9.89 -42.22 59.75
N ALA A 535 -9.42 -43.00 60.72
CA ALA A 535 -9.59 -42.70 62.14
C ALA A 535 -8.87 -41.38 62.52
N ASN A 536 -9.52 -40.55 63.32
CA ASN A 536 -8.99 -39.23 63.72
C ASN A 536 -7.90 -39.31 64.80
N ASP A 537 -7.61 -40.51 65.31
CA ASP A 537 -6.68 -40.77 66.40
C ASP A 537 -5.57 -41.70 65.91
N VAL A 538 -4.32 -41.37 66.22
CA VAL A 538 -3.18 -42.27 66.05
C VAL A 538 -3.36 -43.44 67.01
N ALA A 539 -3.90 -44.57 66.53
CA ALA A 539 -3.96 -45.81 67.30
C ALA A 539 -2.57 -46.48 67.35
N GLY A 540 -2.26 -47.13 68.47
CA GLY A 540 -0.95 -47.76 68.72
C GLY A 540 -0.51 -48.72 67.62
N GLU A 541 0.78 -48.62 67.25
CA GLU A 541 1.52 -49.47 66.29
C GLU A 541 1.19 -49.37 64.78
N ASP A 542 0.30 -48.47 64.35
CA ASP A 542 0.05 -48.30 62.91
C ASP A 542 1.19 -47.57 62.17
N LEU A 543 1.75 -48.20 61.11
CA LEU A 543 2.72 -47.62 60.15
C LEU A 543 2.09 -46.57 59.19
N SER A 544 1.08 -45.84 59.65
CA SER A 544 0.42 -44.83 58.83
C SER A 544 1.34 -43.63 58.59
N ASN A 545 1.22 -42.98 57.43
CA ASN A 545 1.95 -41.74 57.12
C ASN A 545 1.68 -40.63 58.17
N LEU A 546 0.50 -40.65 58.80
CA LEU A 546 0.14 -39.74 59.88
C LEU A 546 0.95 -40.04 61.15
N SER A 547 0.98 -41.30 61.58
CA SER A 547 1.74 -41.75 62.76
C SER A 547 3.22 -41.40 62.65
N GLU A 548 3.82 -41.59 61.47
CA GLU A 548 5.22 -41.25 61.23
C GLU A 548 5.46 -39.73 61.26
N SER A 549 4.54 -38.94 60.74
CA SER A 549 4.62 -37.48 60.80
C SER A 549 4.54 -36.95 62.24
N PHE A 550 3.72 -37.57 63.10
CA PHE A 550 3.68 -37.27 64.54
C PHE A 550 4.93 -37.76 65.29
N ARG A 551 5.56 -38.87 64.87
CA ARG A 551 6.88 -39.29 65.41
C ARG A 551 7.96 -38.28 65.07
N VAL A 552 7.97 -37.74 63.85
CA VAL A 552 8.87 -36.63 63.46
C VAL A 552 8.60 -35.39 64.29
N LEU A 553 7.33 -35.01 64.47
CA LEU A 553 6.92 -33.90 65.35
C LEU A 553 7.48 -34.10 66.77
N ARG A 554 7.31 -35.29 67.35
CA ARG A 554 7.82 -35.64 68.67
C ARG A 554 9.33 -35.48 68.77
N THR A 555 10.08 -36.06 67.83
CA THR A 555 11.55 -36.01 67.83
C THR A 555 12.05 -34.57 67.75
N ASN A 556 11.50 -33.76 66.84
CA ASN A 556 11.89 -32.35 66.70
C ASN A 556 11.52 -31.52 67.94
N LEU A 557 10.37 -31.80 68.55
CA LEU A 557 9.97 -31.17 69.81
C LEU A 557 10.89 -31.53 70.97
N GLN A 558 11.34 -32.79 71.08
CA GLN A 558 12.31 -33.21 72.09
C GLN A 558 13.66 -32.48 71.95
N PHE A 559 14.12 -32.25 70.71
CA PHE A 559 15.31 -31.43 70.47
C PHE A 559 15.12 -29.98 70.92
N MET A 560 13.95 -29.37 70.69
CA MET A 560 13.66 -28.01 71.14
C MET A 560 13.56 -27.89 72.66
N LEU A 561 13.02 -28.89 73.33
CA LEU A 561 12.86 -28.90 74.79
C LEU A 561 14.19 -29.11 75.55
N GLY A 562 15.27 -29.44 74.83
CA GLY A 562 16.58 -29.77 75.38
C GLY A 562 16.58 -31.13 76.08
N GLY A 563 17.69 -31.88 75.97
CA GLY A 563 17.85 -33.13 76.72
C GLY A 563 17.67 -32.86 78.22
N SER A 564 16.63 -33.45 78.81
CA SER A 564 16.19 -33.24 80.19
C SER A 564 17.34 -33.39 81.18
N SER A 565 17.83 -32.28 81.72
CA SER A 565 18.85 -32.26 82.78
C SER A 565 18.25 -31.91 84.15
N ASP A 566 17.09 -31.26 84.17
CA ASP A 566 16.38 -30.88 85.39
C ASP A 566 15.00 -31.55 85.40
N GLY A 567 14.70 -32.34 86.43
CA GLY A 567 13.53 -33.23 86.54
C GLY A 567 12.16 -32.55 86.69
N GLU A 568 11.91 -31.44 86.00
CA GLU A 568 10.61 -30.75 85.96
C GLU A 568 9.87 -31.04 84.64
N GLY A 569 8.54 -31.24 84.75
CA GLY A 569 7.65 -31.41 83.60
C GLY A 569 7.68 -30.25 82.61
N LYS A 570 7.55 -30.55 81.31
CA LYS A 570 7.60 -29.58 80.21
C LYS A 570 6.19 -29.21 79.74
N THR A 571 5.92 -27.91 79.65
CA THR A 571 4.63 -27.38 79.19
C THR A 571 4.70 -26.98 77.73
N ILE A 572 3.82 -27.57 76.91
CA ILE A 572 3.73 -27.35 75.47
C ILE A 572 2.38 -26.67 75.19
N LEU A 573 2.42 -25.43 74.75
CA LEU A 573 1.23 -24.72 74.28
C LEU A 573 0.96 -25.09 72.83
N VAL A 574 -0.26 -25.50 72.50
CA VAL A 574 -0.70 -25.68 71.11
C VAL A 574 -1.79 -24.65 70.82
N THR A 575 -1.56 -23.86 69.77
CA THR A 575 -2.46 -22.82 69.31
C THR A 575 -2.51 -22.81 67.78
N SER A 576 -3.32 -21.91 67.22
CA SER A 576 -3.40 -21.69 65.78
C SER A 576 -3.64 -20.21 65.49
N THR A 577 -3.50 -19.82 64.23
CA THR A 577 -3.78 -18.46 63.77
C THR A 577 -5.28 -18.16 63.86
N ILE A 578 -6.10 -19.06 63.30
CA ILE A 578 -7.55 -18.96 63.17
C ILE A 578 -8.23 -20.30 63.52
N LYS A 579 -9.55 -20.27 63.71
CA LYS A 579 -10.36 -21.47 63.95
C LYS A 579 -10.31 -22.40 62.73
N GLY A 580 -10.16 -23.71 62.97
CA GLY A 580 -10.25 -24.74 61.91
C GLY A 580 -8.92 -25.20 61.32
N GLU A 581 -7.78 -24.76 61.87
CA GLU A 581 -6.44 -25.20 61.44
C GLU A 581 -6.00 -26.55 62.01
N GLY A 582 -6.73 -27.08 63.01
CA GLY A 582 -6.49 -28.41 63.58
C GLY A 582 -5.68 -28.44 64.88
N LYS A 583 -5.59 -27.33 65.61
CA LYS A 583 -4.92 -27.26 66.94
C LYS A 583 -5.26 -28.43 67.87
N THR A 584 -6.55 -28.68 68.14
CA THR A 584 -7.02 -29.76 69.01
C THR A 584 -6.62 -31.15 68.50
N PHE A 585 -6.66 -31.36 67.18
CA PHE A 585 -6.21 -32.59 66.55
C PHE A 585 -4.70 -32.82 66.75
N VAL A 586 -3.89 -31.77 66.59
CA VAL A 586 -2.45 -31.82 66.87
C VAL A 586 -2.21 -32.07 68.35
N SER A 587 -2.91 -31.37 69.25
CA SER A 587 -2.76 -31.50 70.70
C SER A 587 -2.98 -32.93 71.18
N ILE A 588 -4.07 -33.58 70.74
CA ILE A 588 -4.43 -34.94 71.17
C ILE A 588 -3.42 -35.96 70.67
N ASN A 589 -3.09 -35.91 69.37
CA ASN A 589 -2.15 -36.86 68.78
C ASN A 589 -0.72 -36.62 69.28
N LEU A 590 -0.36 -35.38 69.60
CA LEU A 590 0.89 -35.07 70.28
C LEU A 590 0.92 -35.64 71.71
N ALA A 591 -0.20 -35.56 72.44
CA ALA A 591 -0.31 -36.14 73.78
C ALA A 591 -0.08 -37.65 73.75
N HIS A 592 -0.74 -38.32 72.80
CA HIS A 592 -0.63 -39.74 72.60
C HIS A 592 0.78 -40.16 72.15
N ILE A 593 1.42 -39.47 71.20
CA ILE A 593 2.76 -39.87 70.74
C ILE A 593 3.85 -39.65 71.82
N LEU A 594 3.65 -38.67 72.71
CA LEU A 594 4.54 -38.43 73.85
C LEU A 594 4.33 -39.44 74.99
N SER A 595 3.10 -39.91 75.24
CA SER A 595 2.82 -40.94 76.24
C SER A 595 3.42 -42.31 75.89
N GLN A 596 3.66 -42.55 74.60
CA GLN A 596 4.37 -43.74 74.09
C GLN A 596 5.86 -43.74 74.48
N LEU A 597 6.44 -42.63 74.94
CA LEU A 597 7.81 -42.63 75.46
C LEU A 597 7.89 -43.48 76.74
N LYS A 598 9.03 -44.17 76.88
CA LYS A 598 9.26 -45.05 78.03
C LYS A 598 9.24 -44.21 79.33
N ASP A 599 8.46 -44.66 80.30
CA ASP A 599 8.33 -44.07 81.64
C ASP A 599 7.95 -42.57 81.67
N LYS A 600 7.28 -42.08 80.62
CA LYS A 600 6.77 -40.70 80.55
C LYS A 600 5.26 -40.65 80.72
N LYS A 601 4.78 -39.67 81.48
CA LYS A 601 3.35 -39.37 81.68
C LYS A 601 3.00 -38.05 81.00
N THR A 602 1.85 -38.03 80.33
CA THR A 602 1.37 -36.85 79.60
C THR A 602 0.01 -36.42 80.12
N VAL A 603 -0.23 -35.11 80.23
CA VAL A 603 -1.56 -34.55 80.47
C VAL A 603 -1.92 -33.55 79.39
N ILE A 604 -3.14 -33.62 78.85
CA ILE A 604 -3.68 -32.61 77.93
C ILE A 604 -4.76 -31.79 78.60
N ILE A 605 -4.65 -30.46 78.50
CA ILE A 605 -5.56 -29.49 79.11
C ILE A 605 -6.32 -28.77 78.00
N GLY A 606 -7.65 -28.83 78.04
CA GLY A 606 -8.51 -28.04 77.17
C GLY A 606 -8.65 -26.61 77.68
N ALA A 607 -7.72 -25.72 77.35
CA ALA A 607 -7.75 -24.32 77.76
C ALA A 607 -8.51 -23.38 76.80
N ASP A 608 -9.01 -23.87 75.66
CA ASP A 608 -9.99 -23.16 74.82
C ASP A 608 -11.40 -23.21 75.44
N ILE A 609 -11.57 -22.54 76.58
CA ILE A 609 -12.83 -22.47 77.35
C ILE A 609 -13.94 -21.66 76.64
N ARG A 610 -13.58 -20.92 75.57
CA ARG A 610 -14.54 -20.18 74.73
C ARG A 610 -15.22 -21.07 73.70
N ASN A 611 -14.49 -22.04 73.14
CA ASN A 611 -15.02 -22.97 72.15
C ASN A 611 -14.42 -24.38 72.37
N PRO A 612 -14.84 -25.09 73.44
CA PRO A 612 -14.21 -26.33 73.87
C PRO A 612 -14.38 -27.45 72.84
N GLN A 613 -13.31 -27.74 72.09
CA GLN A 613 -13.29 -28.81 71.08
C GLN A 613 -12.73 -30.14 71.63
N LEU A 614 -11.89 -30.09 72.67
CA LEU A 614 -11.23 -31.28 73.23
C LEU A 614 -12.23 -32.34 73.70
N GLN A 615 -13.36 -31.91 74.29
CA GLN A 615 -14.44 -32.80 74.74
C GLN A 615 -15.06 -33.68 73.64
N ARG A 616 -14.91 -33.30 72.36
CA ARG A 616 -15.44 -34.07 71.23
C ARG A 616 -14.65 -35.35 70.94
N TYR A 617 -13.44 -35.48 71.46
CA TYR A 617 -12.59 -36.65 71.22
C TYR A 617 -12.68 -37.69 72.34
N PHE A 618 -13.22 -37.31 73.49
CA PHE A 618 -13.37 -38.18 74.65
C PHE A 618 -14.85 -38.52 74.86
N HIS A 619 -15.38 -39.42 74.02
CA HIS A 619 -16.76 -39.89 74.12
C HIS A 619 -16.93 -40.78 75.37
N GLY A 620 -17.90 -40.46 76.24
CA GLY A 620 -18.24 -41.27 77.43
C GLY A 620 -17.86 -40.66 78.78
N THR A 621 -17.03 -39.62 78.79
CA THR A 621 -16.54 -38.94 80.01
C THR A 621 -17.45 -37.75 80.39
N ARG A 622 -18.72 -38.03 80.73
CA ARG A 622 -19.70 -37.00 81.19
C ARG A 622 -19.45 -36.55 82.65
N LYS A 623 -18.22 -36.19 83.04
CA LYS A 623 -17.99 -35.44 84.28
C LYS A 623 -18.22 -33.95 84.01
N LYS A 624 -19.06 -33.31 84.84
CA LYS A 624 -19.49 -31.90 84.73
C LYS A 624 -18.47 -30.87 85.24
N ILE A 625 -17.27 -31.30 85.62
CA ILE A 625 -16.25 -30.46 86.24
C ILE A 625 -14.97 -30.55 85.39
N GLY A 626 -14.49 -29.41 84.90
CA GLY A 626 -13.27 -29.28 84.12
C GLY A 626 -12.45 -28.05 84.55
N LEU A 627 -11.65 -27.54 83.62
CA LEU A 627 -10.75 -26.40 83.87
C LEU A 627 -11.52 -25.15 84.33
N THR A 628 -12.64 -24.82 83.69
CA THR A 628 -13.46 -23.65 84.04
C THR A 628 -13.90 -23.69 85.51
N GLU A 629 -14.47 -24.80 85.96
CA GLU A 629 -14.94 -24.95 87.33
C GLU A 629 -13.78 -24.87 88.32
N TYR A 630 -12.65 -25.52 88.03
CA TYR A 630 -11.46 -25.43 88.88
C TYR A 630 -10.90 -24.01 88.97
N LEU A 631 -10.94 -23.21 87.90
CA LEU A 631 -10.42 -21.84 87.93
C LEU A 631 -11.31 -20.86 88.71
N TYR A 632 -12.61 -21.14 88.81
CA TYR A 632 -13.59 -20.29 89.50
C TYR A 632 -13.84 -20.70 90.96
N ASP A 633 -13.91 -22.00 91.25
CA ASP A 633 -14.25 -22.53 92.58
C ASP A 633 -13.01 -23.00 93.33
N ASP A 634 -12.72 -22.35 94.46
CA ASP A 634 -11.54 -22.65 95.26
C ASP A 634 -11.56 -24.03 95.93
N SER A 635 -12.75 -24.61 96.11
CA SER A 635 -12.96 -25.90 96.78
C SER A 635 -12.61 -27.11 95.93
N ILE A 636 -12.52 -26.95 94.61
CA ILE A 636 -12.26 -28.04 93.66
C ILE A 636 -10.77 -28.35 93.64
N ASN A 637 -10.43 -29.60 93.95
CA ASN A 637 -9.03 -30.08 93.90
C ASN A 637 -8.61 -30.52 92.50
N ILE A 638 -7.29 -30.53 92.27
CA ILE A 638 -6.69 -30.93 90.99
C ILE A 638 -7.05 -32.38 90.61
N ASP A 639 -7.12 -33.29 91.58
CA ASP A 639 -7.43 -34.70 91.36
C ASP A 639 -8.86 -34.93 90.85
N GLU A 640 -9.77 -33.97 91.09
CA GLU A 640 -11.17 -34.08 90.68
C GLU A 640 -11.37 -33.81 89.17
N ILE A 641 -10.47 -33.01 88.58
CA ILE A 641 -10.52 -32.60 87.17
C ILE A 641 -9.60 -33.41 86.25
N ILE A 642 -8.66 -34.17 86.83
CA ILE A 642 -7.79 -35.08 86.06
C ILE A 642 -8.56 -36.36 85.73
N ILE A 643 -8.73 -36.62 84.44
CA ILE A 643 -9.40 -37.82 83.93
C ILE A 643 -8.40 -38.67 83.14
N LYS A 644 -8.31 -39.97 83.45
CA LYS A 644 -7.49 -40.89 82.65
C LYS A 644 -8.11 -41.06 81.25
N SER A 645 -7.27 -40.94 80.23
CA SER A 645 -7.68 -41.17 78.84
C SER A 645 -8.09 -42.63 78.62
N HIS A 646 -9.06 -42.85 77.74
CA HIS A 646 -9.39 -44.20 77.26
C HIS A 646 -8.45 -44.67 76.14
N LEU A 647 -7.61 -43.78 75.60
CA LEU A 647 -6.72 -44.04 74.48
C LEU A 647 -5.42 -44.75 74.92
N ASP A 648 -4.92 -44.46 76.13
CA ASP A 648 -3.77 -45.14 76.72
C ASP A 648 -3.74 -44.95 78.26
N ASN A 649 -2.98 -45.80 78.97
CA ASN A 649 -2.88 -45.78 80.44
C ASN A 649 -1.93 -44.70 81.00
N LYS A 650 -1.30 -43.88 80.15
CA LYS A 650 -0.25 -42.92 80.51
C LYS A 650 -0.61 -41.46 80.22
N THR A 651 -1.74 -41.24 79.55
CA THR A 651 -2.30 -39.94 79.17
C THR A 651 -3.47 -39.62 80.08
N SER A 652 -3.40 -38.45 80.72
CA SER A 652 -4.53 -37.86 81.43
C SER A 652 -5.06 -36.64 80.68
N VAL A 653 -6.31 -36.28 80.95
CA VAL A 653 -7.05 -35.24 80.24
C VAL A 653 -7.73 -34.36 81.28
N ILE A 654 -7.57 -33.06 81.13
CA ILE A 654 -8.36 -32.04 81.82
C ILE A 654 -9.25 -31.39 80.75
N LEU A 655 -10.55 -31.67 80.81
CA LEU A 655 -11.52 -31.08 79.90
C LEU A 655 -11.74 -29.60 80.23
N SER A 656 -12.20 -28.80 79.27
CA SER A 656 -12.42 -27.37 79.47
C SER A 656 -13.48 -27.04 80.54
N GLY A 657 -14.51 -27.88 80.70
CA GLY A 657 -15.66 -27.56 81.55
C GLY A 657 -16.75 -26.78 80.81
N ALA A 658 -17.69 -26.19 81.54
CA ALA A 658 -18.71 -25.33 80.95
C ALA A 658 -18.09 -24.05 80.36
N ILE A 659 -18.75 -23.44 79.38
CA ILE A 659 -18.31 -22.17 78.80
C ILE A 659 -18.61 -21.05 79.82
N PRO A 660 -17.60 -20.37 80.37
CA PRO A 660 -17.82 -19.34 81.39
C PRO A 660 -18.26 -18.01 80.78
N PRO A 661 -18.94 -17.13 81.55
CA PRO A 661 -19.25 -15.77 81.11
C PRO A 661 -17.99 -14.90 80.94
N ASN A 662 -16.95 -15.12 81.77
CA ASN A 662 -15.71 -14.32 81.81
C ASN A 662 -14.44 -15.17 81.58
N PRO A 663 -14.20 -15.70 80.37
CA PRO A 663 -13.10 -16.62 80.10
C PRO A 663 -11.69 -16.03 80.33
N SER A 664 -11.45 -14.77 79.94
CA SER A 664 -10.12 -14.15 80.05
C SER A 664 -9.68 -13.95 81.50
N GLU A 665 -10.61 -13.54 82.38
CA GLU A 665 -10.33 -13.36 83.82
C GLU A 665 -9.95 -14.68 84.50
N LEU A 666 -10.64 -15.77 84.15
CA LEU A 666 -10.35 -17.11 84.67
C LEU A 666 -8.96 -17.58 84.25
N ILE A 667 -8.58 -17.36 82.99
CA ILE A 667 -7.25 -17.74 82.47
C ILE A 667 -6.14 -16.89 83.11
N MET A 668 -6.42 -15.64 83.46
CA MET A 668 -5.47 -14.76 84.16
C MET A 668 -5.36 -15.04 85.66
N SER A 669 -6.17 -15.95 86.21
CA SER A 669 -6.16 -16.27 87.64
C SER A 669 -4.85 -16.95 88.07
N LYS A 670 -4.46 -16.74 89.34
CA LYS A 670 -3.33 -17.46 89.95
C LYS A 670 -3.57 -18.97 90.04
N ARG A 671 -4.82 -19.43 89.99
CA ARG A 671 -5.17 -20.85 90.02
C ARG A 671 -4.65 -21.60 88.79
N LEU A 672 -4.60 -20.97 87.62
CA LEU A 672 -4.02 -21.58 86.43
C LEU A 672 -2.50 -21.79 86.59
N GLU A 673 -1.80 -20.82 87.18
CA GLU A 673 -0.38 -20.96 87.51
C GLU A 673 -0.14 -22.11 88.49
N SER A 674 -0.90 -22.15 89.59
CA SER A 674 -0.85 -23.25 90.57
C SER A 674 -1.16 -24.61 89.94
N LEU A 675 -2.14 -24.67 89.03
CA LEU A 675 -2.47 -25.89 88.29
C LEU A 675 -1.26 -26.39 87.48
N ILE A 676 -0.66 -25.53 86.67
CA ILE A 676 0.46 -25.91 85.81
C ILE A 676 1.67 -26.32 86.66
N GLN A 677 1.99 -25.58 87.73
CA GLN A 677 3.10 -25.91 88.63
C GLN A 677 2.89 -27.25 89.35
N ASN A 678 1.67 -27.57 89.76
CA ASN A 678 1.37 -28.87 90.37
C ASN A 678 1.45 -30.00 89.35
N LEU A 679 0.92 -29.81 88.13
CA LEU A 679 1.03 -30.80 87.06
C LEU A 679 2.50 -31.06 86.66
N LYS A 680 3.38 -30.06 86.73
CA LYS A 680 4.82 -30.23 86.44
C LYS A 680 5.53 -31.21 87.38
N LYS A 681 4.94 -31.50 88.56
CA LYS A 681 5.48 -32.48 89.52
C LYS A 681 5.10 -33.92 89.16
N ASP A 682 3.91 -34.12 88.60
CA ASP A 682 3.33 -35.46 88.36
C ASP A 682 3.40 -35.93 86.91
N PHE A 683 3.57 -34.99 85.96
CA PHE A 683 3.60 -35.24 84.53
C PHE A 683 4.87 -34.71 83.87
N ASP A 684 5.43 -35.50 82.95
CA ASP A 684 6.60 -35.10 82.17
C ASP A 684 6.23 -34.12 81.04
N PHE A 685 5.04 -34.26 80.47
CA PHE A 685 4.55 -33.41 79.38
C PHE A 685 3.15 -32.89 79.68
N ILE A 686 2.98 -31.57 79.62
CA ILE A 686 1.71 -30.88 79.85
C ILE A 686 1.34 -30.14 78.56
N ILE A 687 0.36 -30.64 77.82
CA ILE A 687 -0.07 -30.05 76.55
C ILE A 687 -1.29 -29.19 76.79
N ILE A 688 -1.25 -27.94 76.37
CA ILE A 688 -2.34 -26.99 76.55
C ILE A 688 -2.97 -26.67 75.19
N ASP A 689 -4.18 -27.17 74.94
CA ASP A 689 -4.98 -26.82 73.75
C ASP A 689 -5.69 -25.48 74.00
N SER A 690 -5.21 -24.41 73.35
CA SER A 690 -5.63 -23.02 73.60
C SER A 690 -6.42 -22.42 72.45
N ALA A 691 -7.03 -21.25 72.63
CA ALA A 691 -7.78 -20.56 71.59
C ALA A 691 -6.86 -20.00 70.46
N PRO A 692 -7.38 -19.74 69.24
CA PRO A 692 -6.58 -19.16 68.16
C PRO A 692 -6.12 -17.72 68.46
N LEU A 693 -4.89 -17.39 68.06
CA LEU A 693 -4.18 -16.14 68.38
C LEU A 693 -4.83 -14.88 67.81
N LEU A 694 -5.50 -14.96 66.65
CA LEU A 694 -6.13 -13.81 66.03
C LEU A 694 -7.41 -13.36 66.75
N LEU A 695 -8.12 -14.31 67.39
CA LEU A 695 -9.47 -14.08 67.87
C LEU A 695 -9.48 -13.52 69.30
N VAL A 696 -8.56 -13.94 70.17
CA VAL A 696 -8.60 -13.65 71.62
C VAL A 696 -7.21 -13.58 72.24
N SER A 697 -7.09 -12.82 73.33
CA SER A 697 -5.82 -12.60 74.05
C SER A 697 -5.45 -13.70 75.04
N ASP A 698 -6.41 -14.57 75.37
CA ASP A 698 -6.31 -15.66 76.36
C ASP A 698 -5.03 -16.50 76.21
N THR A 699 -4.67 -16.83 74.96
CA THR A 699 -3.51 -17.65 74.63
C THR A 699 -2.17 -16.97 74.98
N TYR A 700 -2.08 -15.63 74.91
CA TYR A 700 -0.88 -14.91 75.33
C TYR A 700 -0.62 -15.03 76.84
N HIS A 701 -1.69 -15.09 77.64
CA HIS A 701 -1.56 -15.30 79.09
C HIS A 701 -1.10 -16.72 79.41
N ILE A 702 -1.63 -17.72 78.69
CA ILE A 702 -1.21 -19.12 78.83
C ILE A 702 0.25 -19.32 78.39
N SER A 703 0.69 -18.63 77.32
CA SER A 703 2.05 -18.76 76.78
C SER A 703 3.15 -18.42 77.79
N LYS A 704 2.86 -17.62 78.83
CA LYS A 704 3.81 -17.33 79.91
C LYS A 704 4.29 -18.57 80.66
N TYR A 705 3.45 -19.59 80.72
CA TYR A 705 3.74 -20.86 81.42
C TYR A 705 4.26 -21.95 80.48
N ALA A 706 4.34 -21.68 79.18
CA ALA A 706 4.75 -22.64 78.17
C ALA A 706 6.27 -22.62 77.96
N ASP A 707 6.87 -23.80 77.97
CA ASP A 707 8.28 -24.01 77.63
C ASP A 707 8.48 -23.97 76.11
N VAL A 708 7.51 -24.47 75.33
CA VAL A 708 7.45 -24.38 73.85
C VAL A 708 6.03 -24.06 73.40
N SER A 709 5.91 -23.21 72.38
CA SER A 709 4.62 -22.89 71.75
C SER A 709 4.57 -23.42 70.31
N ILE A 710 3.60 -24.28 70.01
CA ILE A 710 3.34 -24.84 68.68
C ILE A 710 2.16 -24.08 68.06
N ILE A 711 2.42 -23.41 66.95
CA ILE A 711 1.45 -22.70 66.14
C ILE A 711 1.08 -23.57 64.93
N VAL A 712 -0.15 -24.04 64.91
CA VAL A 712 -0.68 -24.90 63.85
C VAL A 712 -1.22 -24.02 62.72
N VAL A 713 -0.72 -24.29 61.51
CA VAL A 713 -1.12 -23.64 60.25
C VAL A 713 -1.67 -24.71 59.33
N ARG A 714 -2.73 -24.44 58.57
CA ARG A 714 -3.36 -25.45 57.71
C ARG A 714 -3.12 -25.17 56.22
N SER A 715 -2.62 -26.18 55.52
CA SER A 715 -2.36 -26.15 54.08
C SER A 715 -3.65 -25.90 53.29
N GLU A 716 -3.57 -25.07 52.25
CA GLU A 716 -4.66 -24.60 51.37
C GLU A 716 -5.83 -23.90 52.09
N PHE A 717 -5.69 -23.61 53.39
CA PHE A 717 -6.74 -22.98 54.21
C PHE A 717 -6.27 -21.64 54.79
N THR A 718 -5.11 -21.64 55.44
CA THR A 718 -4.56 -20.44 56.08
C THR A 718 -4.08 -19.44 55.04
N ASP A 719 -4.51 -18.19 55.19
CA ASP A 719 -4.03 -17.09 54.35
C ASP A 719 -2.64 -16.64 54.79
N LYS A 720 -1.76 -16.35 53.84
CA LYS A 720 -0.38 -15.91 54.10
C LYS A 720 -0.34 -14.67 54.98
N GLN A 721 -1.25 -13.73 54.77
CA GLN A 721 -1.33 -12.49 55.54
C GLN A 721 -1.66 -12.75 57.01
N LEU A 722 -2.40 -13.82 57.32
CA LEU A 722 -2.76 -14.13 58.70
C LEU A 722 -1.55 -14.53 59.55
N LEU A 723 -0.45 -14.99 58.94
CA LEU A 723 0.79 -15.32 59.66
C LEU A 723 1.50 -14.10 60.25
N GLU A 724 1.21 -12.89 59.77
CA GLU A 724 1.80 -11.67 60.34
C GLU A 724 1.43 -11.52 61.82
N HIS A 725 0.22 -11.91 62.21
CA HIS A 725 -0.24 -11.83 63.59
C HIS A 725 0.52 -12.73 64.57
N PRO A 726 0.63 -14.06 64.36
CA PRO A 726 1.45 -14.91 65.21
C PRO A 726 2.92 -14.52 65.17
N LEU A 727 3.48 -14.17 64.00
CA LEU A 727 4.88 -13.76 63.91
C LEU A 727 5.17 -12.50 64.73
N LYS A 728 4.32 -11.47 64.60
CA LYS A 728 4.42 -10.26 65.42
C LYS A 728 4.26 -10.54 66.90
N ALA A 729 3.38 -11.48 67.29
CA ALA A 729 3.25 -11.87 68.69
C ALA A 729 4.50 -12.58 69.24
N VAL A 730 5.24 -13.30 68.39
CA VAL A 730 6.53 -13.90 68.76
C VAL A 730 7.63 -12.83 68.85
N GLU A 731 7.68 -11.90 67.90
CA GLU A 731 8.61 -10.75 67.90
C GLU A 731 8.39 -9.84 69.12
N ASP A 732 7.13 -9.56 69.47
CA ASP A 732 6.73 -8.79 70.66
C ASP A 732 6.99 -9.56 71.99
N HIS A 733 7.59 -10.75 71.93
CA HIS A 733 7.81 -11.66 73.07
C HIS A 733 6.54 -12.06 73.85
N LYS A 734 5.36 -11.95 73.23
CA LYS A 734 4.08 -12.40 73.80
C LYS A 734 3.92 -13.92 73.70
N ILE A 735 4.64 -14.56 72.77
CA ILE A 735 4.75 -16.00 72.64
C ILE A 735 6.21 -16.41 72.73
N LYS A 736 6.54 -17.29 73.69
CA LYS A 736 7.90 -17.78 73.88
C LYS A 736 8.13 -19.09 73.13
N HIS A 737 9.35 -19.24 72.60
CA HIS A 737 9.84 -20.45 71.91
C HIS A 737 8.84 -21.00 70.89
N ALA A 738 8.45 -20.14 69.94
CA ALA A 738 7.46 -20.50 68.94
C ALA A 738 8.03 -21.44 67.87
N SER A 739 7.18 -22.37 67.45
CA SER A 739 7.45 -23.36 66.43
C SER A 739 6.17 -23.59 65.63
N PHE A 740 6.30 -24.03 64.38
CA PHE A 740 5.17 -24.16 63.46
C PHE A 740 4.93 -25.62 63.08
N VAL A 741 3.65 -25.98 62.91
CA VAL A 741 3.24 -27.26 62.33
C VAL A 741 2.32 -26.99 61.15
N LEU A 742 2.67 -27.52 59.97
CA LEU A 742 1.81 -27.42 58.80
C LEU A 742 0.90 -28.64 58.75
N ASN A 743 -0.39 -28.43 59.02
CA ASN A 743 -1.41 -29.46 59.06
C ASN A 743 -2.18 -29.58 57.73
N ASP A 744 -2.83 -30.72 57.51
CA ASP A 744 -3.69 -31.02 56.35
C ASP A 744 -2.98 -30.91 54.98
N VAL A 745 -1.71 -31.33 54.93
CA VAL A 745 -0.90 -31.27 53.70
C VAL A 745 -1.38 -32.35 52.73
N ASN A 746 -1.89 -31.93 51.58
CA ASN A 746 -2.24 -32.85 50.51
C ASN A 746 -0.98 -33.51 49.93
N SER A 747 -1.02 -34.80 49.61
CA SER A 747 0.10 -35.53 48.98
C SER A 747 0.56 -34.91 47.64
N ARG A 748 -0.29 -34.08 47.01
CA ARG A 748 0.04 -33.29 45.82
C ARG A 748 0.88 -32.03 46.11
N ASN A 749 0.82 -31.51 47.34
CA ASN A 749 1.50 -30.30 47.78
C ASN A 749 2.70 -30.58 48.71
N SER A 750 2.78 -31.80 49.25
CA SER A 750 4.00 -32.29 49.89
C SER A 750 5.09 -32.31 48.82
N GLY A 751 6.14 -31.52 49.02
CA GLY A 751 7.14 -31.20 48.01
C GLY A 751 7.66 -32.46 47.32
N TYR A 752 7.47 -32.53 46.00
CA TYR A 752 8.14 -33.48 45.14
C TYR A 752 9.66 -33.25 45.25
N GLY A 753 10.32 -34.08 46.07
CA GLY A 753 11.77 -34.24 46.09
C GLY A 753 12.48 -33.53 47.23
N TYR A 754 12.32 -34.00 48.46
CA TYR A 754 13.40 -34.14 49.47
C TYR A 754 12.87 -35.05 50.58
N GLY A 755 12.61 -36.32 50.23
CA GLY A 755 12.48 -37.36 51.24
C GLY A 755 13.87 -37.61 51.82
N TYR A 756 14.06 -37.28 53.10
CA TYR A 756 15.17 -37.82 53.88
C TYR A 756 15.00 -39.33 53.90
N ASN A 757 15.77 -39.98 53.03
CA ASN A 757 15.79 -41.41 52.83
C ASN A 757 16.73 -42.01 53.89
N TYR A 758 16.19 -42.41 55.03
CA TYR A 758 16.85 -43.37 55.92
C TYR A 758 16.11 -44.71 55.78
N GLY A 759 16.87 -45.73 55.34
CA GLY A 759 16.35 -47.02 54.92
C GLY A 759 15.74 -47.87 56.04
N TYR A 760 14.86 -48.79 55.69
CA TYR A 760 15.18 -50.21 55.46
C TYR A 760 14.05 -50.82 54.63
N GLY A 761 14.41 -51.63 53.64
CA GLY A 761 13.45 -52.23 52.72
C GLY A 761 12.63 -53.32 53.38
N TYR A 762 11.31 -53.24 53.25
CA TYR A 762 10.43 -54.38 53.00
C TYR A 762 9.25 -53.87 52.15
N GLY A 763 8.98 -54.59 51.07
CA GLY A 763 8.03 -54.17 50.05
C GLY A 763 6.58 -54.25 50.53
N TYR A 764 5.79 -53.25 50.14
CA TYR A 764 4.38 -53.43 49.88
C TYR A 764 4.00 -52.63 48.64
N HIS A 765 3.52 -53.34 47.62
CA HIS A 765 2.97 -52.76 46.40
C HIS A 765 1.70 -51.98 46.74
N SER A 766 1.79 -50.66 46.71
CA SER A 766 0.65 -49.78 46.44
C SER A 766 0.73 -49.36 44.98
N GLU A 767 -0.21 -49.84 44.17
CA GLU A 767 -0.39 -49.43 42.78
C GLU A 767 -0.57 -47.92 42.69
N LYS A 768 0.50 -47.21 42.31
CA LYS A 768 0.39 -45.84 41.80
C LYS A 768 -0.17 -45.90 40.39
N ASP A 769 -1.42 -45.43 40.26
CA ASP A 769 -2.04 -45.13 38.97
C ASP A 769 -1.07 -44.33 38.08
N LYS A 770 -0.63 -44.96 36.98
CA LYS A 770 0.30 -44.36 36.03
C LYS A 770 -0.42 -43.26 35.26
N SER A 771 0.08 -42.02 35.39
CA SER A 771 -0.33 -40.85 34.61
C SER A 771 -0.48 -41.18 33.12
N TRP A 772 -1.59 -40.72 32.53
CA TRP A 772 -2.00 -41.00 31.15
C TRP A 772 -0.91 -40.68 30.10
N PHE A 773 -0.05 -39.71 30.41
CA PHE A 773 1.05 -39.29 29.55
C PHE A 773 2.12 -40.37 29.36
N LYS A 774 2.38 -41.19 30.40
CA LYS A 774 3.26 -42.37 30.30
C LYS A 774 2.60 -43.51 29.51
N LYS A 775 1.27 -43.60 29.48
CA LYS A 775 0.54 -44.55 28.62
C LYS A 775 0.63 -44.12 27.14
N LEU A 776 0.56 -42.82 26.85
CA LEU A 776 0.69 -42.28 25.49
C LEU A 776 2.12 -42.43 24.93
N LEU A 777 3.15 -42.09 25.72
CA LEU A 777 4.56 -42.25 25.32
C LEU A 777 4.97 -43.71 25.09
N LYS A 778 4.38 -44.66 25.83
CA LYS A 778 4.59 -46.09 25.61
C LYS A 778 3.88 -46.58 24.33
N LYS A 779 2.75 -45.97 23.97
CA LYS A 779 2.05 -46.23 22.68
C LYS A 779 2.81 -45.66 21.49
N LEU A 780 3.47 -44.50 21.63
CA LEU A 780 4.26 -43.89 20.57
C LEU A 780 5.65 -44.56 20.40
N LYS A 781 6.28 -45.04 21.48
CA LYS A 781 7.52 -45.85 21.40
C LYS A 781 7.29 -47.29 20.94
N GLY A 782 6.04 -47.76 20.91
CA GLY A 782 5.68 -49.08 20.38
C GLY A 782 5.38 -49.10 18.88
N ALA A 783 5.48 -47.97 18.19
CA ALA A 783 5.16 -47.84 16.77
C ALA A 783 6.40 -47.61 15.88
N SER A 784 7.61 -47.89 16.38
CA SER A 784 8.86 -47.79 15.61
C SER A 784 9.61 -49.11 15.48
N ASN A 785 8.96 -50.23 15.79
CA ASN A 785 9.42 -51.59 15.47
C ASN A 785 8.18 -52.35 14.95
N ASP A 786 7.82 -52.06 13.71
CA ASP A 786 7.13 -52.95 12.76
C ASP A 786 7.28 -52.37 11.35
#